data_AF-A0A5K7TTM7-F1
#
_entry.id   AF-A0A5K7TTM7-F1
#
_cell.length_a   1.000
_cell.length_b   1.000
_cell.length_c   1.000
_cell.angle_alpha   90.00
_cell.angle_beta   90.00
_cell.angle_gamma   90.00
#
_symmetry.space_group_name_H-M   'P 1'
#
loop_
_entity.id
_entity.type
_entity.pdbx_description
1 polymer ?
#
loop_
_entity_poly.entity_id
_entity_poly.type
_entity_poly.pdbx_seq_one_letter_code
_entity_poly.pdbx_strand_id
1 'polypeptide(L)'
;MVDQTSQFYAILTNVGAAKQANADALGIAWKITQMGVGDANGTDPTPNATQTSLINEWRRAPLNQLKVDDKNSAIIIAEQVIPADVGGKWIREIALYDTDGDMVAVANCAPTYKPLLSQGSGRTQVVRMNLVVSSASNVQLKIDPAVVLATREWVTEELARQDFKHSVLVATTANITLSGLQSVDGVALAVGVRVLVKNQAVAKDNGIYQVAAGAWARSSDADTDPKVTPGMLVLVERGTVNADSAWQLVTDAPITLGVTALAYEMAFGRTGVAAGTYRSVTVDANGRVTAATNPTTVAGYGLTDVYTKTQIDQALGLKAALVSPAFTGVPSGPTAAAGTNSTQLASTAFVQAAIAALVASSPAALDTLNELAAALGNDPNFAATMTNALALKAPLASPAFSGAPTAPTLLGTDKSTRLASAATVRAIMAQYGMASGAVNYVGSIDSLNETGIYLVTSATSGTKPESTAQVGGGQIPQGTVLHLERGSSNMATQMWDSLINTTSPITCLRTRNSAGVWTSWQAIVTTAGTITPARGDASSKVATTQFVREAGLNFPTQRVWLESGDTLKQAHAGAHVSMGYSGTWTGELNLPPTGIGIGSIFTMSVSSGMGTLVVNAPAVPGYIAVGTNALKTITLTHQDPPLQLVCLADGVYQVLCASAFSISSNNFPYRSKIFYKVAGIYQWTVPTNVTRVSVHVRGGGGSGSFVIDSVSRGAGGGGAGGVCERFCAVTPGSVITVTVGAGGTAVTTDGEAGITGGTSSFGTFCSSTGGRGGNVNGGAAGGVGIGGDFNASLGMGFPPVRNLNNTGSWGGQGGGGESIFAAADSALLTQPGMGGGGRSITRSQPGVDGCVIITY
;
A
#
# COMPACT_ATOMS: atom_id res chain seq x y z
N MET A 1 104.53 -34.98 64.79
CA MET A 1 104.17 -36.39 64.48
C MET A 1 102.93 -36.67 65.29
N VAL A 2 101.82 -36.95 64.62
CA VAL A 2 100.51 -37.22 65.24
C VAL A 2 100.57 -38.52 66.03
N ASP A 3 100.01 -38.53 67.24
CA ASP A 3 99.91 -39.69 68.13
C ASP A 3 98.46 -39.97 68.54
N GLN A 4 98.24 -40.96 69.41
CA GLN A 4 96.91 -41.35 69.89
C GLN A 4 96.18 -40.25 70.69
N THR A 5 96.87 -39.19 71.10
CA THR A 5 96.28 -38.07 71.87
C THR A 5 95.95 -36.86 71.01
N SER A 6 96.32 -36.89 69.73
CA SER A 6 96.07 -35.80 68.78
C SER A 6 94.58 -35.68 68.45
N GLN A 7 94.02 -34.49 68.62
CA GLN A 7 92.60 -34.21 68.37
C GLN A 7 92.38 -33.57 66.99
N PHE A 8 91.40 -34.08 66.25
CA PHE A 8 90.97 -33.54 64.96
C PHE A 8 89.53 -33.04 65.06
N TYR A 9 89.32 -31.78 64.73
CA TYR A 9 88.01 -31.16 64.87
C TYR A 9 87.87 -29.96 63.91
N ALA A 10 86.63 -29.57 63.71
CA ALA A 10 86.23 -28.42 62.90
C ALA A 10 85.64 -27.35 63.82
N ILE A 11 86.00 -26.09 63.59
CA ILE A 11 85.37 -24.93 64.25
C ILE A 11 84.93 -23.90 63.22
N LEU A 12 83.97 -23.06 63.63
CA LEU A 12 83.63 -21.84 62.91
C LEU A 12 84.71 -20.77 63.12
N THR A 13 84.99 -19.99 62.09
CA THR A 13 85.74 -18.74 62.24
C THR A 13 84.82 -17.67 62.85
N ASN A 14 85.37 -16.58 63.36
CA ASN A 14 84.58 -15.44 63.85
C ASN A 14 83.66 -14.88 62.76
N VAL A 15 84.12 -14.89 61.50
CA VAL A 15 83.32 -14.49 60.34
C VAL A 15 82.19 -15.49 60.10
N GLY A 16 82.46 -16.79 60.13
CA GLY A 16 81.46 -17.83 59.95
C GLY A 16 80.39 -17.83 61.05
N ALA A 17 80.79 -17.67 62.31
CA ALA A 17 79.85 -17.57 63.43
C ALA A 17 78.94 -16.33 63.32
N ALA A 18 79.49 -15.18 62.92
CA ALA A 18 78.70 -13.97 62.70
C ALA A 18 77.72 -14.12 61.52
N LYS A 19 78.15 -14.73 60.42
CA LYS A 19 77.30 -14.98 59.25
C LYS A 19 76.21 -16.02 59.53
N GLN A 20 76.52 -17.06 60.30
CA GLN A 20 75.52 -18.01 60.75
C GLN A 20 74.45 -17.34 61.61
N ALA A 21 74.87 -16.56 62.62
CA ALA A 21 73.94 -15.85 63.50
C ALA A 21 73.05 -14.86 62.72
N ASN A 22 73.61 -14.18 61.71
CA ASN A 22 72.85 -13.28 60.85
C ASN A 22 71.86 -14.02 59.94
N ALA A 23 72.27 -15.17 59.38
CA ALA A 23 71.41 -16.03 58.59
C ALA A 23 70.22 -16.57 59.41
N ASP A 24 70.49 -17.00 60.64
CA ASP A 24 69.47 -17.43 61.60
C ASP A 24 68.52 -16.28 61.98
N ALA A 25 69.04 -15.09 62.28
CA ALA A 25 68.25 -13.92 62.69
C ALA A 25 67.34 -13.36 61.57
N LEU A 26 67.81 -13.37 60.32
CA LEU A 26 67.08 -12.82 59.18
C LEU A 26 66.30 -13.87 58.38
N GLY A 27 66.40 -15.16 58.73
CA GLY A 27 65.76 -16.24 57.98
C GLY A 27 66.30 -16.41 56.55
N ILE A 28 67.52 -15.93 56.28
CA ILE A 28 68.13 -15.96 54.95
C ILE A 28 69.05 -17.18 54.80
N ALA A 29 69.13 -17.71 53.59
CA ALA A 29 69.91 -18.90 53.30
C ALA A 29 71.43 -18.64 53.38
N TRP A 30 72.14 -19.35 54.25
CA TRP A 30 73.60 -19.34 54.32
C TRP A 30 74.21 -20.34 53.34
N LYS A 31 74.94 -19.83 52.34
CA LYS A 31 75.44 -20.63 51.21
C LYS A 31 76.93 -20.93 51.34
N ILE A 32 77.27 -22.13 51.79
CA ILE A 32 78.64 -22.65 51.75
C ILE A 32 78.86 -23.30 50.39
N THR A 33 79.85 -22.82 49.63
CA THR A 33 79.98 -23.17 48.20
C THR A 33 81.24 -23.96 47.88
N GLN A 34 82.33 -23.74 48.62
CA GLN A 34 83.65 -24.31 48.30
C GLN A 34 84.34 -24.86 49.55
N MET A 35 85.23 -25.83 49.33
CA MET A 35 86.16 -26.33 50.33
C MET A 35 87.60 -26.16 49.85
N GLY A 36 88.43 -25.61 50.73
CA GLY A 36 89.89 -25.51 50.55
C GLY A 36 90.60 -26.62 51.29
N VAL A 37 91.70 -27.11 50.73
CA VAL A 37 92.64 -28.05 51.37
C VAL A 37 94.07 -27.54 51.23
N GLY A 38 94.84 -27.72 52.30
CA GLY A 38 96.21 -27.24 52.40
C GLY A 38 97.16 -28.24 53.06
N ASP A 39 98.46 -28.01 52.87
CA ASP A 39 99.52 -28.84 53.48
C ASP A 39 100.15 -28.19 54.73
N ALA A 40 99.66 -27.00 55.11
CA ALA A 40 100.11 -26.23 56.27
C ALA A 40 101.63 -26.00 56.34
N ASN A 41 102.31 -25.89 55.19
CA ASN A 41 103.78 -25.79 55.09
C ASN A 41 104.52 -26.90 55.85
N GLY A 42 103.91 -28.10 55.96
CA GLY A 42 104.49 -29.26 56.64
C GLY A 42 104.33 -29.27 58.17
N THR A 43 103.62 -28.29 58.74
CA THR A 43 103.28 -28.26 60.18
C THR A 43 101.94 -28.97 60.45
N ASP A 44 101.63 -29.25 61.72
CA ASP A 44 100.36 -29.83 62.17
C ASP A 44 99.51 -28.71 62.82
N PRO A 45 98.65 -28.00 62.07
CA PRO A 45 97.99 -26.80 62.57
C PRO A 45 96.83 -27.12 63.52
N THR A 46 96.64 -26.25 64.52
CA THR A 46 95.45 -26.24 65.38
C THR A 46 94.45 -25.22 64.84
N PRO A 47 93.17 -25.58 64.58
CA PRO A 47 92.17 -24.64 64.11
C PRO A 47 91.97 -23.47 65.08
N ASN A 48 91.96 -22.24 64.56
CA ASN A 48 91.76 -21.00 65.32
C ASN A 48 90.65 -20.14 64.69
N ALA A 49 89.71 -19.68 65.51
CA ALA A 49 88.54 -18.92 65.07
C ALA A 49 88.89 -17.55 64.43
N THR A 50 90.07 -16.98 64.71
CA THR A 50 90.49 -15.70 64.09
C THR A 50 91.11 -15.88 62.69
N GLN A 51 91.25 -17.11 62.18
CA GLN A 51 91.83 -17.33 60.86
C GLN A 51 90.90 -16.82 59.75
N THR A 52 91.49 -16.16 58.75
CA THR A 52 90.80 -15.69 57.55
C THR A 52 91.23 -16.44 56.28
N SER A 53 92.32 -17.21 56.34
CA SER A 53 92.79 -18.11 55.29
C SER A 53 93.49 -19.35 55.87
N LEU A 54 93.64 -20.39 55.05
CA LEU A 54 94.53 -21.52 55.33
C LEU A 54 96.01 -21.08 55.32
N ILE A 55 96.88 -21.81 56.01
CA ILE A 55 98.32 -21.50 56.12
C ILE A 55 99.02 -21.68 54.78
N ASN A 56 98.73 -22.77 54.06
CA ASN A 56 99.19 -23.02 52.71
C ASN A 56 98.15 -23.84 51.91
N GLU A 57 97.14 -23.13 51.38
CA GLU A 57 96.14 -23.71 50.49
C GLU A 57 96.78 -24.15 49.17
N TRP A 58 96.52 -25.37 48.74
CA TRP A 58 96.94 -25.84 47.43
C TRP A 58 95.78 -26.22 46.50
N ARG A 59 94.57 -26.36 47.04
CA ARG A 59 93.37 -26.59 46.22
C ARG A 59 92.16 -26.00 46.91
N ARG A 60 91.34 -25.34 46.10
CA ARG A 60 89.97 -24.93 46.42
C ARG A 60 89.06 -25.39 45.29
N ALA A 61 87.96 -26.04 45.64
CA ALA A 61 86.97 -26.49 44.67
C ALA A 61 85.55 -26.44 45.25
N PRO A 62 84.52 -26.42 44.39
CA PRO A 62 83.14 -26.55 44.84
C PRO A 62 82.88 -27.82 45.65
N LEU A 63 81.93 -27.75 46.57
CA LEU A 63 81.45 -28.93 47.30
C LEU A 63 80.69 -29.89 46.37
N ASN A 64 80.93 -31.19 46.56
CA ASN A 64 80.15 -32.27 45.93
C ASN A 64 78.87 -32.55 46.72
N GLN A 65 78.96 -32.49 48.05
CA GLN A 65 77.83 -32.68 48.93
C GLN A 65 77.92 -31.72 50.13
N LEU A 66 76.79 -31.12 50.48
CA LEU A 66 76.57 -30.40 51.73
C LEU A 66 75.21 -30.83 52.27
N LYS A 67 75.19 -31.56 53.38
CA LYS A 67 73.97 -32.05 54.02
C LYS A 67 74.02 -31.88 55.54
N VAL A 68 72.84 -31.93 56.18
CA VAL A 68 72.73 -32.11 57.63
C VAL A 68 72.78 -33.61 57.95
N ASP A 69 73.37 -33.98 59.08
CA ASP A 69 73.38 -35.36 59.53
C ASP A 69 71.98 -35.84 59.96
N ASP A 70 71.59 -37.02 59.48
CA ASP A 70 70.24 -37.57 59.69
C ASP A 70 69.98 -37.95 61.16
N LYS A 71 71.03 -38.10 61.98
CA LYS A 71 70.94 -38.45 63.42
C LYS A 71 71.16 -37.26 64.34
N ASN A 72 71.83 -36.21 63.88
CA ASN A 72 72.06 -34.99 64.65
C ASN A 72 71.97 -33.73 63.76
N SER A 73 70.86 -33.00 63.91
CA SER A 73 70.59 -31.80 63.13
C SER A 73 71.54 -30.62 63.38
N ALA A 74 72.41 -30.70 64.41
CA ALA A 74 73.44 -29.71 64.69
C ALA A 74 74.77 -29.95 63.94
N ILE A 75 74.88 -31.04 63.17
CA ILE A 75 76.09 -31.39 62.41
C ILE A 75 75.83 -31.20 60.92
N ILE A 76 76.67 -30.38 60.30
CA ILE A 76 76.75 -30.22 58.85
C ILE A 76 77.91 -31.06 58.33
N ILE A 77 77.62 -31.89 57.33
CA ILE A 77 78.60 -32.70 56.63
C ILE A 77 78.86 -32.06 55.26
N ALA A 78 80.08 -31.57 55.07
CA ALA A 78 80.56 -31.05 53.80
C ALA A 78 81.58 -32.01 53.19
N GLU A 79 81.43 -32.34 51.92
CA GLU A 79 82.32 -33.23 51.19
C GLU A 79 82.84 -32.62 49.89
N GLN A 80 84.12 -32.82 49.65
CA GLN A 80 84.77 -32.58 48.37
C GLN A 80 85.47 -33.85 47.90
N VAL A 81 85.26 -34.21 46.64
CA VAL A 81 86.01 -35.27 45.96
C VAL A 81 87.21 -34.66 45.24
N ILE A 82 88.40 -35.18 45.54
CA ILE A 82 89.63 -34.89 44.80
C ILE A 82 89.86 -36.05 43.82
N PRO A 83 89.66 -35.84 42.51
CA PRO A 83 89.81 -36.90 41.51
C PRO A 83 91.27 -37.36 41.37
N ALA A 84 91.50 -38.46 40.63
CA ALA A 84 92.81 -39.13 40.55
C ALA A 84 93.89 -38.32 39.81
N ASP A 85 93.50 -37.38 38.94
CA ASP A 85 94.37 -36.50 38.15
C ASP A 85 94.89 -35.28 38.92
N VAL A 86 94.35 -35.00 40.12
CA VAL A 86 94.80 -33.92 40.99
C VAL A 86 95.36 -34.47 42.31
N GLY A 87 96.60 -34.10 42.66
CA GLY A 87 97.28 -34.61 43.86
C GLY A 87 98.76 -34.22 43.92
N GLY A 88 99.58 -35.09 44.49
CA GLY A 88 101.03 -34.92 44.68
C GLY A 88 101.41 -34.17 45.95
N LYS A 89 100.43 -33.81 46.79
CA LYS A 89 100.59 -32.97 47.99
C LYS A 89 99.97 -33.62 49.23
N TRP A 90 100.42 -33.20 50.40
CA TRP A 90 99.84 -33.57 51.68
C TRP A 90 98.58 -32.75 51.97
N ILE A 91 97.65 -33.33 52.72
CA ILE A 91 96.48 -32.64 53.28
C ILE A 91 96.62 -32.68 54.79
N ARG A 92 96.58 -31.49 55.40
CA ARG A 92 96.71 -31.29 56.86
C ARG A 92 95.69 -30.30 57.41
N GLU A 93 95.25 -29.36 56.56
CA GLU A 93 94.24 -28.36 56.90
C GLU A 93 93.12 -28.36 55.85
N ILE A 94 91.90 -28.08 56.31
CA ILE A 94 90.68 -28.03 55.52
C ILE A 94 89.92 -26.76 55.91
N ALA A 95 89.34 -26.04 54.96
CA ALA A 95 88.48 -24.91 55.23
C ALA A 95 87.22 -24.93 54.36
N LEU A 96 86.15 -24.30 54.84
CA LEU A 96 84.93 -24.06 54.10
C LEU A 96 84.80 -22.57 53.79
N TYR A 97 84.29 -22.28 52.60
CA TYR A 97 84.09 -20.93 52.08
C TYR A 97 82.66 -20.73 51.61
N ASP A 98 82.11 -19.55 51.91
CA ASP A 98 80.77 -19.18 51.46
C ASP A 98 80.76 -18.51 50.08
N THR A 99 79.58 -18.12 49.62
CA THR A 99 79.39 -17.47 48.31
C THR A 99 80.07 -16.11 48.18
N ASP A 100 80.40 -15.44 49.28
CA ASP A 100 81.10 -14.16 49.26
C ASP A 100 82.63 -14.37 49.24
N GLY A 101 83.07 -15.63 49.33
CA GLY A 101 84.48 -16.03 49.34
C GLY A 101 85.11 -16.03 50.73
N ASP A 102 84.34 -15.73 51.78
CA ASP A 102 84.84 -15.65 53.15
C ASP A 102 85.07 -17.05 53.74
N MET A 103 86.16 -17.20 54.51
CA MET A 103 86.44 -18.46 55.21
C MET A 103 85.54 -18.58 56.43
N VAL A 104 84.59 -19.51 56.40
CA VAL A 104 83.55 -19.64 57.42
C VAL A 104 83.86 -20.73 58.45
N ALA A 105 84.63 -21.75 58.08
CA ALA A 105 85.02 -22.80 59.00
C ALA A 105 86.42 -23.33 58.65
N VAL A 106 87.13 -23.83 59.65
CA VAL A 106 88.47 -24.40 59.52
C VAL A 106 88.56 -25.68 60.36
N ALA A 107 89.24 -26.68 59.82
CA ALA A 107 89.51 -27.96 60.47
C ALA A 107 90.95 -28.41 60.24
N ASN A 108 91.48 -29.16 61.20
CA ASN A 108 92.68 -29.95 61.03
C ASN A 108 92.31 -31.39 60.67
N CYS A 109 93.21 -32.09 60.00
CA CYS A 109 93.04 -33.50 59.70
C CYS A 109 94.36 -34.27 59.85
N ALA A 110 94.25 -35.59 60.03
CA ALA A 110 95.42 -36.44 60.09
C ALA A 110 96.21 -36.32 58.77
N PRO A 111 97.54 -36.09 58.82
CA PRO A 111 98.35 -35.93 57.63
C PRO A 111 98.14 -37.04 56.63
N THR A 112 97.56 -36.72 55.48
CA THR A 112 97.21 -37.71 54.45
C THR A 112 97.82 -37.29 53.12
N TYR A 113 98.59 -38.18 52.49
CA TYR A 113 99.17 -37.94 51.17
C TYR A 113 98.18 -38.34 50.08
N LYS A 114 97.88 -37.41 49.16
CA LYS A 114 97.03 -37.65 47.99
C LYS A 114 97.90 -37.84 46.75
N PRO A 115 98.19 -39.07 46.31
CA PRO A 115 99.04 -39.30 45.12
C PRO A 115 98.37 -38.86 43.81
N LEU A 116 99.20 -38.52 42.82
CA LEU A 116 98.82 -38.32 41.42
C LEU A 116 98.80 -39.64 40.66
N LEU A 117 97.96 -39.73 39.62
CA LEU A 117 97.97 -40.84 38.67
C LEU A 117 99.35 -41.08 38.04
N SER A 118 100.12 -40.02 37.77
CA SER A 118 101.49 -40.10 37.24
C SER A 118 102.51 -40.68 38.23
N GLN A 119 102.18 -40.76 39.53
CA GLN A 119 103.01 -41.39 40.56
C GLN A 119 102.67 -42.88 40.76
N GLY A 120 101.89 -43.48 39.84
CA GLY A 120 101.58 -44.91 39.83
C GLY A 120 100.44 -45.35 40.76
N SER A 121 99.80 -44.40 41.46
CA SER A 121 98.65 -44.67 42.36
C SER A 121 97.62 -43.54 42.24
N GLY A 122 96.86 -43.53 41.14
CA GLY A 122 95.77 -42.57 40.93
C GLY A 122 94.58 -42.86 41.82
N ARG A 123 94.66 -42.44 43.09
CA ARG A 123 93.58 -42.63 44.06
C ARG A 123 92.63 -41.44 44.03
N THR A 124 91.34 -41.65 43.86
CA THR A 124 90.32 -40.62 44.16
C THR A 124 90.14 -40.55 45.68
N GLN A 125 90.18 -39.35 46.27
CA GLN A 125 90.08 -39.16 47.71
C GLN A 125 88.87 -38.26 48.03
N VAL A 126 87.99 -38.74 48.90
CA VAL A 126 86.92 -37.93 49.47
C VAL A 126 87.46 -37.27 50.73
N VAL A 127 87.34 -35.95 50.81
CA VAL A 127 87.63 -35.15 51.99
C VAL A 127 86.30 -34.74 52.59
N ARG A 128 86.05 -35.15 53.84
CA ARG A 128 84.82 -34.87 54.58
C ARG A 128 85.15 -34.00 55.78
N MET A 129 84.37 -32.94 55.99
CA MET A 129 84.40 -32.10 57.18
C MET A 129 83.05 -32.18 57.87
N ASN A 130 83.05 -32.59 59.13
CA ASN A 130 81.88 -32.58 60.01
C ASN A 130 81.97 -31.34 60.89
N LEU A 131 81.13 -30.34 60.61
CA LEU A 131 81.10 -29.07 61.32
C LEU A 131 79.91 -29.06 62.27
N VAL A 132 80.16 -28.79 63.55
CA VAL A 132 79.10 -28.59 64.55
C VAL A 132 78.69 -27.12 64.54
N VAL A 133 77.39 -26.85 64.46
CA VAL A 133 76.82 -25.51 64.40
C VAL A 133 75.66 -25.37 65.41
N SER A 134 75.37 -24.14 65.83
CA SER A 134 74.25 -23.86 66.76
C SER A 134 72.85 -24.08 66.16
N SER A 135 72.71 -23.91 64.83
CA SER A 135 71.48 -24.17 64.05
C SER A 135 71.87 -24.42 62.59
N ALA A 136 71.31 -25.45 61.97
CA ALA A 136 71.51 -25.76 60.55
C ALA A 136 70.29 -25.41 59.67
N SER A 137 69.23 -24.87 60.27
CA SER A 137 67.92 -24.66 59.61
C SER A 137 68.00 -23.77 58.37
N ASN A 138 68.89 -22.78 58.38
CA ASN A 138 69.02 -21.82 57.29
C ASN A 138 70.23 -22.11 56.37
N VAL A 139 70.86 -23.28 56.51
CA VAL A 139 71.98 -23.65 55.62
C VAL A 139 71.42 -24.19 54.31
N GLN A 140 71.81 -23.57 53.19
CA GLN A 140 71.39 -24.05 51.88
C GLN A 140 72.15 -25.33 51.54
N LEU A 141 71.46 -26.47 51.61
CA LEU A 141 72.03 -27.77 51.25
C LEU A 141 72.29 -27.82 49.74
N LYS A 142 73.49 -28.25 49.37
CA LYS A 142 73.88 -28.45 47.97
C LYS A 142 74.15 -29.94 47.76
N ILE A 143 73.33 -30.56 46.92
CA ILE A 143 73.66 -31.83 46.28
C ILE A 143 73.86 -31.47 44.80
N ASP A 144 75.10 -31.49 44.33
CA ASP A 144 75.39 -31.24 42.92
C ASP A 144 75.20 -32.55 42.14
N PRO A 145 74.13 -32.71 41.34
CA PRO A 145 73.82 -33.99 40.71
C PRO A 145 74.76 -34.33 39.55
N ALA A 146 75.61 -33.40 39.11
CA ALA A 146 76.46 -33.57 37.93
C ALA A 146 77.71 -34.45 38.18
N VAL A 147 78.04 -34.77 39.43
CA VAL A 147 79.17 -35.65 39.78
C VAL A 147 78.83 -36.56 40.97
N VAL A 148 78.04 -37.62 40.75
CA VAL A 148 77.76 -38.63 41.80
C VAL A 148 77.62 -40.04 41.22
N LEU A 149 78.39 -41.00 41.76
CA LEU A 149 78.12 -42.43 41.64
C LEU A 149 77.02 -42.79 42.67
N ALA A 150 75.84 -43.22 42.22
CA ALA A 150 74.76 -43.64 43.11
C ALA A 150 75.07 -45.01 43.75
N THR A 151 74.78 -45.17 45.05
CA THR A 151 74.85 -46.49 45.70
C THR A 151 73.68 -47.37 45.27
N ARG A 152 73.86 -48.69 45.25
CA ARG A 152 72.79 -49.64 44.88
C ARG A 152 71.57 -49.54 45.81
N GLU A 153 71.81 -49.27 47.08
CA GLU A 153 70.76 -49.05 48.08
C GLU A 153 69.91 -47.82 47.74
N TRP A 154 70.56 -46.69 47.41
CA TRP A 154 69.86 -45.48 46.98
C TRP A 154 69.00 -45.71 45.72
N VAL A 155 69.53 -46.43 44.71
CA VAL A 155 68.75 -46.76 43.50
C VAL A 155 67.53 -47.63 43.84
N THR A 156 67.68 -48.59 44.75
CA THR A 156 66.58 -49.50 45.14
C THR A 156 65.49 -48.76 45.92
N GLU A 157 65.88 -47.82 46.80
CA GLU A 157 64.94 -46.99 47.55
C GLU A 157 64.17 -46.02 46.64
N GLU A 158 64.85 -45.40 45.67
CA GLU A 158 64.21 -44.47 44.74
C GLU A 158 63.29 -45.16 43.74
N LEU A 159 63.61 -46.38 43.28
CA LEU A 159 62.66 -47.18 42.51
C LEU A 159 61.44 -47.58 43.35
N ALA A 160 61.62 -47.91 44.63
CA ALA A 160 60.53 -48.26 45.52
C ALA A 160 59.60 -47.07 45.82
N ARG A 161 60.06 -45.82 45.64
CA ARG A 161 59.25 -44.60 45.72
C ARG A 161 58.40 -44.32 44.48
N GLN A 162 58.61 -45.01 43.36
CA GLN A 162 57.80 -44.79 42.17
C GLN A 162 56.33 -45.19 42.40
N ASP A 163 55.42 -44.42 41.80
CA ASP A 163 53.98 -44.68 41.90
C ASP A 163 53.56 -45.95 41.16
N PHE A 164 54.34 -46.41 40.17
CA PHE A 164 54.07 -47.66 39.45
C PHE A 164 54.72 -48.84 40.20
N LYS A 165 53.90 -49.70 40.80
CA LYS A 165 54.37 -50.85 41.59
C LYS A 165 54.49 -52.12 40.76
N HIS A 166 55.30 -53.05 41.25
CA HIS A 166 55.34 -54.40 40.67
C HIS A 166 53.95 -55.04 40.74
N SER A 167 53.62 -55.80 39.70
CA SER A 167 52.35 -56.50 39.58
C SER A 167 52.08 -57.42 40.76
N VAL A 168 50.79 -57.66 40.98
CA VAL A 168 50.27 -58.62 41.94
C VAL A 168 49.62 -59.77 41.19
N LEU A 169 49.66 -60.96 41.78
CA LEU A 169 49.06 -62.14 41.17
C LEU A 169 47.53 -61.98 41.08
N VAL A 170 46.90 -61.46 42.13
CA VAL A 170 45.46 -61.24 42.23
C VAL A 170 45.14 -60.03 43.10
N ALA A 171 43.92 -59.51 42.97
CA ALA A 171 43.34 -58.52 43.88
C ALA A 171 42.11 -59.08 44.59
N THR A 172 41.92 -58.72 45.87
CA THR A 172 40.78 -59.18 46.65
C THR A 172 39.44 -58.78 46.02
N THR A 173 38.41 -59.61 46.19
CA THR A 173 37.02 -59.31 45.81
C THR A 173 36.12 -59.09 47.04
N ALA A 174 36.60 -59.42 48.24
CA ALA A 174 35.94 -59.29 49.52
C ALA A 174 36.99 -59.16 50.65
N ASN A 175 36.53 -58.91 51.88
CA ASN A 175 37.38 -58.88 53.07
C ASN A 175 38.04 -60.25 53.32
N ILE A 176 39.34 -60.27 53.61
CA ILE A 176 40.10 -61.49 53.89
C ILE A 176 40.86 -61.41 55.21
N THR A 177 41.33 -62.56 55.69
CA THR A 177 42.30 -62.63 56.79
C THR A 177 43.70 -62.48 56.21
N LEU A 178 44.51 -61.54 56.73
CA LEU A 178 45.89 -61.30 56.30
C LEU A 178 46.87 -62.34 56.89
N SER A 179 46.55 -63.62 56.76
CA SER A 179 47.36 -64.73 57.24
C SER A 179 46.98 -66.03 56.52
N GLY A 180 47.90 -66.97 56.42
CA GLY A 180 47.66 -68.29 55.85
C GLY A 180 47.54 -68.33 54.33
N LEU A 181 47.60 -69.54 53.78
CA LEU A 181 47.35 -69.77 52.34
C LEU A 181 45.84 -69.88 52.11
N GLN A 182 45.35 -69.14 51.12
CA GLN A 182 43.93 -69.06 50.77
C GLN A 182 43.74 -68.87 49.27
N SER A 183 42.51 -68.94 48.79
CA SER A 183 42.18 -68.59 47.41
C SER A 183 41.59 -67.18 47.34
N VAL A 184 42.09 -66.37 46.42
CA VAL A 184 41.60 -65.00 46.19
C VAL A 184 41.27 -64.86 44.71
N ASP A 185 40.06 -64.33 44.42
CA ASP A 185 39.54 -64.16 43.06
C ASP A 185 39.60 -65.45 42.19
N GLY A 186 39.36 -66.60 42.81
CA GLY A 186 39.40 -67.91 42.15
C GLY A 186 40.81 -68.50 41.95
N VAL A 187 41.88 -67.86 42.45
CA VAL A 187 43.26 -68.35 42.34
C VAL A 187 43.79 -68.77 43.71
N ALA A 188 44.32 -70.00 43.82
CA ALA A 188 44.99 -70.49 45.03
C ALA A 188 46.39 -69.85 45.19
N LEU A 189 46.66 -69.27 46.36
CA LEU A 189 47.89 -68.53 46.62
C LEU A 189 49.02 -69.41 47.16
N ALA A 190 50.25 -69.11 46.75
CA ALA A 190 51.49 -69.74 47.25
C ALA A 190 52.30 -68.75 48.10
N VAL A 191 53.20 -69.24 48.96
CA VAL A 191 54.08 -68.37 49.76
C VAL A 191 54.94 -67.50 48.83
N GLY A 192 55.07 -66.21 49.17
CA GLY A 192 55.90 -65.24 48.46
C GLY A 192 55.19 -64.48 47.34
N VAL A 193 53.98 -64.88 46.93
CA VAL A 193 53.22 -64.14 45.90
C VAL A 193 52.68 -62.83 46.45
N ARG A 194 52.52 -61.84 45.56
CA ARG A 194 52.00 -60.52 45.91
C ARG A 194 50.50 -60.46 45.64
N VAL A 195 49.75 -59.87 46.56
CA VAL A 195 48.28 -59.69 46.45
C VAL A 195 47.95 -58.25 46.74
N LEU A 196 47.13 -57.63 45.88
CA LEU A 196 46.49 -56.37 46.21
C LEU A 196 45.29 -56.64 47.11
N VAL A 197 45.40 -56.25 48.37
CA VAL A 197 44.33 -56.28 49.35
C VAL A 197 43.65 -54.91 49.32
N LYS A 198 42.44 -54.85 48.77
CA LYS A 198 41.69 -53.61 48.57
C LYS A 198 40.30 -53.61 49.21
N ASN A 199 39.89 -54.73 49.81
CA ASN A 199 38.54 -54.95 50.34
C ASN A 199 38.52 -55.27 51.84
N GLN A 200 39.52 -54.86 52.62
CA GLN A 200 39.44 -54.98 54.07
C GLN A 200 38.30 -54.15 54.65
N ALA A 201 37.66 -54.66 55.70
CA ALA A 201 36.64 -53.93 56.45
C ALA A 201 37.19 -52.63 57.06
N VAL A 202 38.47 -52.63 57.45
CA VAL A 202 39.19 -51.43 57.89
C VAL A 202 40.13 -50.99 56.76
N ALA A 203 39.80 -49.90 56.08
CA ALA A 203 40.49 -49.48 54.87
C ALA A 203 41.99 -49.16 55.07
N LYS A 204 42.44 -48.84 56.29
CA LYS A 204 43.87 -48.63 56.59
C LYS A 204 44.72 -49.90 56.45
N ASP A 205 44.08 -51.06 56.45
CA ASP A 205 44.71 -52.37 56.29
C ASP A 205 44.75 -52.83 54.83
N ASN A 206 44.24 -52.02 53.89
CA ASN A 206 44.41 -52.26 52.46
C ASN A 206 45.85 -51.96 52.02
N GLY A 207 46.31 -52.61 50.96
CA GLY A 207 47.60 -52.38 50.32
C GLY A 207 48.14 -53.62 49.61
N ILE A 208 49.43 -53.61 49.32
CA ILE A 208 50.09 -54.72 48.63
C ILE A 208 50.77 -55.62 49.66
N TYR A 209 50.35 -56.88 49.74
CA TYR A 209 50.83 -57.85 50.72
C TYR A 209 51.56 -59.00 50.07
N GLN A 210 52.56 -59.53 50.76
CA GLN A 210 53.24 -60.77 50.41
C GLN A 210 52.63 -61.92 51.20
N VAL A 211 52.18 -62.95 50.48
CA VAL A 211 51.51 -64.12 51.05
C VAL A 211 52.50 -64.94 51.85
N ALA A 212 52.10 -65.35 53.05
CA ALA A 212 52.83 -66.26 53.92
C ALA A 212 51.89 -67.31 54.52
N ALA A 213 52.47 -68.41 55.02
CA ALA A 213 51.71 -69.40 55.80
C ALA A 213 51.29 -68.84 57.18
N GLY A 214 52.05 -67.87 57.71
CA GLY A 214 51.68 -67.06 58.88
C GLY A 214 51.09 -65.71 58.47
N ALA A 215 51.24 -64.70 59.32
CA ALA A 215 50.79 -63.34 59.03
C ALA A 215 51.45 -62.77 57.77
N TRP A 216 50.66 -62.12 56.92
CA TRP A 216 51.15 -61.49 55.70
C TRP A 216 51.78 -60.14 56.01
N ALA A 217 52.95 -59.88 55.44
CA ALA A 217 53.60 -58.58 55.54
C ALA A 217 53.26 -57.71 54.32
N ARG A 218 53.32 -56.38 54.47
CA ARG A 218 53.31 -55.50 53.30
C ARG A 218 54.53 -55.77 52.44
N SER A 219 54.36 -55.63 51.13
CA SER A 219 55.45 -55.81 50.17
C SER A 219 56.50 -54.70 50.31
N SER A 220 57.77 -55.03 50.06
CA SER A 220 58.92 -54.14 50.30
C SER A 220 58.93 -52.82 49.52
N ASP A 221 58.11 -52.71 48.48
CA ASP A 221 57.90 -51.50 47.67
C ASP A 221 56.67 -50.69 48.10
N ALA A 222 55.98 -51.10 49.17
CA ALA A 222 54.79 -50.46 49.74
C ALA A 222 54.68 -50.68 51.27
N ASP A 223 55.82 -50.80 51.97
CA ASP A 223 55.93 -51.12 53.40
C ASP A 223 56.25 -49.91 54.30
N THR A 224 56.54 -48.75 53.73
CA THR A 224 56.79 -47.50 54.47
C THR A 224 56.01 -46.32 53.88
N ASP A 225 55.71 -45.32 54.71
CA ASP A 225 54.91 -44.14 54.34
C ASP A 225 55.38 -43.46 53.03
N PRO A 226 56.69 -43.21 52.80
CA PRO A 226 57.15 -42.52 51.58
C PRO A 226 56.99 -43.35 50.30
N LYS A 227 56.76 -44.66 50.40
CA LYS A 227 56.59 -45.56 49.25
C LYS A 227 55.13 -45.69 48.84
N VAL A 228 54.19 -45.17 49.63
CA VAL A 228 52.75 -45.25 49.34
C VAL A 228 52.21 -43.84 49.20
N THR A 229 52.05 -43.43 47.94
CA THR A 229 51.67 -42.09 47.53
C THR A 229 50.26 -42.12 46.93
N PRO A 230 49.45 -41.06 47.13
CA PRO A 230 48.21 -40.88 46.37
C PRO A 230 48.50 -41.00 44.86
N GLY A 231 47.70 -41.81 44.17
CA GLY A 231 47.88 -42.08 42.75
C GLY A 231 48.75 -43.29 42.40
N MET A 232 49.34 -43.98 43.39
CA MET A 232 50.09 -45.22 43.18
C MET A 232 49.26 -46.26 42.40
N LEU A 233 49.84 -46.85 41.35
CA LEU A 233 49.21 -47.79 40.43
C LEU A 233 49.84 -49.19 40.56
N VAL A 234 49.00 -50.23 40.53
CA VAL A 234 49.44 -51.64 40.55
C VAL A 234 48.62 -52.49 39.57
N LEU A 235 49.30 -53.35 38.82
CA LEU A 235 48.66 -54.25 37.84
C LEU A 235 48.34 -55.61 38.47
N VAL A 236 47.25 -56.22 38.04
CA VAL A 236 46.72 -57.52 38.49
C VAL A 236 46.77 -58.50 37.33
N GLU A 237 47.45 -59.63 37.54
CA GLU A 237 47.76 -60.60 36.48
C GLU A 237 46.65 -61.63 36.26
N ARG A 238 46.04 -62.13 37.33
CA ARG A 238 45.08 -63.25 37.29
C ARG A 238 43.88 -62.97 38.18
N GLY A 239 42.88 -63.83 38.06
CA GLY A 239 41.61 -63.70 38.76
C GLY A 239 40.42 -64.01 37.86
N THR A 240 39.24 -64.14 38.45
CA THR A 240 37.98 -64.27 37.70
C THR A 240 37.36 -62.90 37.43
N VAL A 241 37.46 -61.99 38.41
CA VAL A 241 36.82 -60.67 38.38
C VAL A 241 37.84 -59.58 38.06
N ASN A 242 39.02 -59.60 38.67
CA ASN A 242 40.00 -58.51 38.63
C ASN A 242 41.22 -58.81 37.74
N ALA A 243 41.22 -59.90 36.96
CA ALA A 243 42.32 -60.20 36.04
C ALA A 243 42.51 -59.10 34.99
N ASP A 244 43.75 -58.97 34.50
CA ASP A 244 44.12 -58.02 33.45
C ASP A 244 43.68 -56.57 33.76
N SER A 245 43.84 -56.14 35.01
CA SER A 245 43.41 -54.81 35.46
C SER A 245 44.49 -54.05 36.21
N ALA A 246 44.42 -52.72 36.21
CA ALA A 246 45.27 -51.84 36.98
C ALA A 246 44.43 -51.09 38.02
N TRP A 247 44.95 -50.99 39.23
CA TRP A 247 44.29 -50.38 40.37
C TRP A 247 45.13 -49.23 40.91
N GLN A 248 44.48 -48.10 41.14
CA GLN A 248 45.08 -46.87 41.63
C GLN A 248 44.66 -46.64 43.08
N LEU A 249 45.58 -46.19 43.92
CA LEU A 249 45.27 -45.64 45.23
C LEU A 249 44.65 -44.26 45.04
N VAL A 250 43.38 -44.09 45.37
CA VAL A 250 42.61 -42.85 45.20
C VAL A 250 42.45 -42.06 46.51
N THR A 251 43.15 -42.45 47.57
CA THR A 251 43.17 -41.67 48.81
C THR A 251 43.93 -40.37 48.62
N ASP A 252 43.23 -39.24 48.52
CA ASP A 252 43.80 -37.89 48.38
C ASP A 252 44.20 -37.27 49.73
N ALA A 253 45.20 -37.84 50.40
CA ALA A 253 45.73 -37.33 51.65
C ALA A 253 47.20 -37.76 51.89
N PRO A 254 47.94 -37.09 52.79
CA PRO A 254 49.20 -37.63 53.29
C PRO A 254 49.00 -39.03 53.88
N ILE A 255 49.83 -39.99 53.44
CA ILE A 255 49.69 -41.40 53.81
C ILE A 255 50.60 -41.74 54.99
N THR A 256 49.99 -42.24 56.06
CA THR A 256 50.67 -42.91 57.17
C THR A 256 50.14 -44.33 57.28
N LEU A 257 50.99 -45.34 57.06
CA LEU A 257 50.58 -46.74 57.03
C LEU A 257 50.06 -47.20 58.40
N GLY A 258 48.96 -47.95 58.40
CA GLY A 258 48.27 -48.40 59.62
C GLY A 258 47.38 -47.34 60.28
N VAL A 259 47.39 -46.10 59.77
CA VAL A 259 46.56 -44.98 60.24
C VAL A 259 45.62 -44.51 59.14
N THR A 260 46.15 -44.04 58.00
CA THR A 260 45.36 -43.48 56.89
C THR A 260 44.57 -44.59 56.19
N ALA A 261 43.28 -44.33 55.89
CA ALA A 261 42.45 -45.24 55.11
C ALA A 261 42.93 -45.30 53.65
N LEU A 262 43.19 -46.50 53.13
CA LEU A 262 43.69 -46.73 51.78
C LEU A 262 42.56 -47.25 50.88
N ALA A 263 42.10 -46.39 49.97
CA ALA A 263 41.04 -46.70 49.01
C ALA A 263 41.63 -46.94 47.63
N TYR A 264 41.30 -48.08 47.02
CA TYR A 264 41.75 -48.43 45.67
C TYR A 264 40.57 -48.51 44.71
N GLU A 265 40.74 -47.90 43.55
CA GLU A 265 39.80 -48.02 42.44
C GLU A 265 40.51 -48.57 41.20
N MET A 266 39.79 -49.34 40.39
CA MET A 266 40.37 -49.83 39.14
C MET A 266 40.49 -48.64 38.17
N ALA A 267 41.68 -48.39 37.66
CA ALA A 267 41.97 -47.32 36.71
C ALA A 267 41.65 -47.76 35.27
N PHE A 268 42.05 -48.97 34.90
CA PHE A 268 41.75 -49.59 33.60
C PHE A 268 41.79 -51.11 33.72
N GLY A 269 41.06 -51.82 32.86
CA GLY A 269 40.97 -53.30 32.91
C GLY A 269 39.60 -53.82 32.54
N ARG A 270 39.41 -55.14 32.67
CA ARG A 270 38.11 -55.78 32.41
C ARG A 270 37.09 -55.36 33.47
N THR A 271 35.92 -54.92 33.02
CA THR A 271 34.81 -54.48 33.89
C THR A 271 33.77 -55.59 34.14
N GLY A 272 34.00 -56.79 33.61
CA GLY A 272 33.04 -57.90 33.64
C GLY A 272 31.96 -57.86 32.56
N VAL A 273 31.85 -56.78 31.79
CA VAL A 273 30.93 -56.69 30.64
C VAL A 273 31.51 -57.44 29.44
N ALA A 274 30.75 -58.41 28.92
CA ALA A 274 31.17 -59.21 27.77
C ALA A 274 31.29 -58.35 26.51
N ALA A 275 32.28 -58.64 25.66
CA ALA A 275 32.45 -57.95 24.38
C ALA A 275 31.20 -58.11 23.49
N GLY A 276 30.68 -57.00 22.97
CA GLY A 276 29.47 -57.02 22.14
C GLY A 276 28.93 -55.61 21.86
N THR A 277 27.86 -55.54 21.08
CA THR A 277 27.13 -54.30 20.82
C THR A 277 26.01 -54.14 21.84
N TYR A 278 26.01 -53.00 22.53
CA TYR A 278 25.00 -52.62 23.50
C TYR A 278 24.37 -51.28 23.11
N ARG A 279 23.09 -51.14 23.42
CA ARG A 279 22.31 -49.92 23.14
C ARG A 279 22.19 -49.02 24.35
N SER A 280 22.48 -49.53 25.54
CA SER A 280 22.59 -48.76 26.77
C SER A 280 23.72 -49.31 27.63
N VAL A 281 24.51 -48.42 28.22
CA VAL A 281 25.64 -48.75 29.10
C VAL A 281 25.52 -47.97 30.40
N THR A 282 25.86 -48.61 31.51
CA THR A 282 26.12 -47.96 32.79
C THR A 282 27.62 -47.80 32.93
N VAL A 283 28.08 -46.61 33.29
CA VAL A 283 29.50 -46.32 33.52
C VAL A 283 29.76 -46.01 34.99
N ASP A 284 30.97 -46.32 35.46
CA ASP A 284 31.46 -45.84 36.76
C ASP A 284 31.93 -44.38 36.70
N ALA A 285 32.39 -43.85 37.85
CA ALA A 285 32.93 -42.50 37.97
C ALA A 285 34.13 -42.23 37.04
N ASN A 286 34.82 -43.29 36.62
CA ASN A 286 36.00 -43.23 35.75
C ASN A 286 35.63 -43.48 34.27
N GLY A 287 34.34 -43.49 33.94
CA GLY A 287 33.83 -43.59 32.56
C GLY A 287 33.88 -44.98 31.96
N ARG A 288 34.12 -46.03 32.76
CA ARG A 288 34.21 -47.41 32.27
C ARG A 288 32.88 -48.12 32.36
N VAL A 289 32.57 -48.92 31.35
CA VAL A 289 31.28 -49.62 31.25
C VAL A 289 31.19 -50.75 32.29
N THR A 290 30.37 -50.60 33.33
CA THR A 290 30.17 -51.58 34.42
C THR A 290 28.96 -52.48 34.25
N ALA A 291 27.99 -52.06 33.45
CA ALA A 291 26.86 -52.87 33.01
C ALA A 291 26.41 -52.44 31.61
N ALA A 292 25.81 -53.34 30.84
CA ALA A 292 25.32 -53.01 29.52
C ALA A 292 24.09 -53.84 29.16
N THR A 293 23.13 -53.24 28.45
CA THR A 293 21.87 -53.86 28.05
C THR A 293 21.48 -53.49 26.63
N ASN A 294 20.57 -54.27 26.03
CA ASN A 294 19.96 -53.99 24.73
C ASN A 294 18.44 -53.83 24.88
N PRO A 295 17.96 -52.67 25.37
CA PRO A 295 16.53 -52.44 25.52
C PRO A 295 15.78 -52.54 24.19
N THR A 296 14.59 -53.12 24.21
CA THR A 296 13.69 -53.19 23.04
C THR A 296 12.42 -52.35 23.21
N THR A 297 12.24 -51.74 24.38
CA THR A 297 11.09 -50.90 24.71
C THR A 297 11.55 -49.50 25.06
N VAL A 298 10.69 -48.53 24.77
CA VAL A 298 10.89 -47.11 25.11
C VAL A 298 11.24 -46.93 26.60
N ALA A 299 10.51 -47.61 27.47
CA ALA A 299 10.78 -47.60 28.92
C ALA A 299 12.18 -48.15 29.25
N GLY A 300 12.62 -49.20 28.56
CA GLY A 300 13.96 -49.75 28.75
C GLY A 300 15.09 -48.83 28.30
N TYR A 301 14.83 -47.88 27.40
CA TYR A 301 15.77 -46.81 27.03
C TYR A 301 15.75 -45.62 28.01
N GLY A 302 14.81 -45.57 28.97
CA GLY A 302 14.67 -44.45 29.91
C GLY A 302 14.18 -43.15 29.27
N LEU A 303 13.59 -43.21 28.07
CA LEU A 303 13.06 -42.03 27.38
C LEU A 303 11.75 -41.57 28.04
N THR A 304 11.72 -40.32 28.49
CA THR A 304 10.56 -39.74 29.22
C THR A 304 9.70 -38.82 28.36
N ASP A 305 10.25 -38.23 27.31
CA ASP A 305 9.54 -37.33 26.37
C ASP A 305 9.05 -38.07 25.12
N VAL A 306 8.39 -39.20 25.33
CA VAL A 306 7.88 -40.07 24.26
C VAL A 306 6.62 -40.78 24.71
N TYR A 307 5.63 -40.86 23.83
CA TYR A 307 4.39 -41.57 24.13
C TYR A 307 4.62 -43.08 24.18
N THR A 308 4.14 -43.72 25.24
CA THR A 308 4.12 -45.19 25.32
C THR A 308 3.13 -45.77 24.31
N LYS A 309 3.32 -47.04 23.91
CA LYS A 309 2.36 -47.74 23.04
C LYS A 309 0.93 -47.65 23.57
N THR A 310 0.75 -47.84 24.88
CA THR A 310 -0.57 -47.73 25.52
C THR A 310 -1.17 -46.34 25.40
N GLN A 311 -0.38 -45.28 25.62
CA GLN A 311 -0.86 -43.90 25.45
C GLN A 311 -1.19 -43.58 23.99
N ILE A 312 -0.40 -44.07 23.04
CA ILE A 312 -0.68 -43.93 21.61
C ILE A 312 -1.97 -44.68 21.26
N ASP A 313 -2.12 -45.92 21.71
CA ASP A 313 -3.31 -46.75 21.43
C ASP A 313 -4.57 -46.10 22.05
N GLN A 314 -4.48 -45.56 23.27
CA GLN A 314 -5.55 -44.80 23.91
C GLN A 314 -5.88 -43.53 23.12
N ALA A 315 -4.87 -42.75 22.72
CA ALA A 315 -5.08 -41.55 21.91
C ALA A 315 -5.65 -41.86 20.52
N LEU A 316 -5.27 -42.99 19.91
CA LEU A 316 -5.86 -43.48 18.67
C LEU A 316 -7.31 -43.93 18.86
N GLY A 317 -7.61 -44.58 19.98
CA GLY A 317 -8.98 -44.97 20.34
C GLY A 317 -9.93 -43.80 20.56
N LEU A 318 -9.39 -42.61 20.88
CA LEU A 318 -10.16 -41.36 20.96
C LEU A 318 -10.37 -40.68 19.60
N LYS A 319 -9.64 -41.09 18.55
CA LYS A 319 -9.82 -40.54 17.20
C LYS A 319 -10.93 -41.30 16.48
N ALA A 320 -11.68 -40.57 15.66
CA ALA A 320 -12.60 -41.18 14.70
C ALA A 320 -11.81 -42.03 13.69
N ALA A 321 -12.39 -43.16 13.24
CA ALA A 321 -11.78 -43.99 12.20
C ALA A 321 -11.47 -43.16 10.93
N LEU A 322 -10.31 -43.39 10.31
CA LEU A 322 -9.86 -42.64 9.13
C LEU A 322 -10.79 -42.85 7.92
N VAL A 323 -11.38 -44.04 7.82
CA VAL A 323 -12.29 -44.42 6.74
C VAL A 323 -13.67 -44.67 7.35
N SER A 324 -14.65 -43.87 6.92
CA SER A 324 -16.06 -44.02 7.28
C SER A 324 -16.36 -44.10 8.78
N PRO A 325 -15.93 -43.12 9.60
CA PRO A 325 -16.25 -43.10 11.02
C PRO A 325 -17.76 -42.97 11.25
N ALA A 326 -18.32 -43.81 12.12
CA ALA A 326 -19.66 -43.60 12.66
C ALA A 326 -19.57 -42.59 13.81
N PHE A 327 -20.11 -41.39 13.63
CA PHE A 327 -20.17 -40.38 14.69
C PHE A 327 -21.38 -40.63 15.61
N THR A 328 -21.15 -40.71 16.92
CA THR A 328 -22.21 -40.79 17.94
C THR A 328 -22.23 -39.52 18.78
N GLY A 329 -23.39 -39.10 19.30
CA GLY A 329 -23.55 -37.85 20.06
C GLY A 329 -23.78 -36.62 19.16
N VAL A 330 -23.28 -35.45 19.55
CA VAL A 330 -23.40 -34.18 18.80
C VAL A 330 -21.99 -33.72 18.36
N PRO A 331 -21.45 -34.20 17.23
CA PRO A 331 -20.11 -33.82 16.77
C PRO A 331 -20.04 -32.33 16.41
N SER A 332 -19.12 -31.58 17.04
CA SER A 332 -18.81 -30.19 16.70
C SER A 332 -17.57 -30.11 15.81
N GLY A 333 -17.61 -29.29 14.75
CA GLY A 333 -16.47 -29.05 13.87
C GLY A 333 -16.46 -27.62 13.35
N PRO A 334 -15.32 -27.11 12.87
CA PRO A 334 -15.22 -25.77 12.30
C PRO A 334 -16.14 -25.65 11.08
N THR A 335 -16.84 -24.52 10.99
CA THR A 335 -17.65 -24.15 9.82
C THR A 335 -16.72 -23.92 8.63
N ALA A 336 -16.87 -24.71 7.57
CA ALA A 336 -16.11 -24.52 6.34
C ALA A 336 -16.41 -23.15 5.70
N ALA A 337 -15.47 -22.62 4.91
CA ALA A 337 -15.70 -21.40 4.15
C ALA A 337 -16.76 -21.62 3.06
N ALA A 338 -17.54 -20.59 2.73
CA ALA A 338 -18.56 -20.66 1.67
C ALA A 338 -17.96 -21.15 0.33
N GLY A 339 -18.68 -22.03 -0.38
CA GLY A 339 -18.23 -22.60 -1.65
C GLY A 339 -17.31 -23.84 -1.56
N THR A 340 -16.99 -24.32 -0.34
CA THR A 340 -16.23 -25.58 -0.17
C THR A 340 -16.99 -26.77 -0.78
N ASN A 341 -16.37 -27.48 -1.73
CA ASN A 341 -16.97 -28.57 -2.52
C ASN A 341 -16.19 -29.90 -2.43
N SER A 342 -15.55 -30.14 -1.29
CA SER A 342 -14.76 -31.34 -1.03
C SER A 342 -15.58 -32.44 -0.34
N THR A 343 -14.93 -33.57 -0.03
CA THR A 343 -15.53 -34.68 0.74
C THR A 343 -15.62 -34.39 2.26
N GLN A 344 -15.49 -33.13 2.69
CA GLN A 344 -15.62 -32.72 4.08
C GLN A 344 -17.07 -32.87 4.57
N LEU A 345 -17.25 -33.28 5.82
CA LEU A 345 -18.58 -33.30 6.46
C LEU A 345 -19.11 -31.88 6.64
N ALA A 346 -20.34 -31.63 6.19
CA ALA A 346 -20.99 -30.33 6.33
C ALA A 346 -21.44 -30.11 7.78
N SER A 347 -20.95 -29.06 8.45
CA SER A 347 -21.47 -28.66 9.76
C SER A 347 -22.86 -28.03 9.62
N THR A 348 -23.68 -28.06 10.68
CA THR A 348 -25.00 -27.42 10.68
C THR A 348 -24.93 -25.93 10.36
N ALA A 349 -23.90 -25.24 10.86
CA ALA A 349 -23.64 -23.83 10.55
C ALA A 349 -23.24 -23.61 9.07
N PHE A 350 -22.46 -24.52 8.47
CA PHE A 350 -22.12 -24.44 7.04
C PHE A 350 -23.35 -24.68 6.18
N VAL A 351 -24.18 -25.67 6.51
CA VAL A 351 -25.46 -25.93 5.81
C VAL A 351 -26.40 -24.74 5.95
N GLN A 352 -26.56 -24.17 7.14
CA GLN A 352 -27.38 -22.96 7.34
C GLN A 352 -26.84 -21.77 6.56
N ALA A 353 -25.52 -21.54 6.56
CA ALA A 353 -24.89 -20.47 5.81
C ALA A 353 -25.00 -20.69 4.29
N ALA A 354 -24.87 -21.92 3.80
CA ALA A 354 -25.03 -22.27 2.39
C ALA A 354 -26.50 -22.14 1.95
N ILE A 355 -27.46 -22.51 2.79
CA ILE A 355 -28.89 -22.27 2.55
C ILE A 355 -29.18 -20.77 2.56
N ALA A 356 -28.68 -20.02 3.54
CA ALA A 356 -28.84 -18.56 3.60
C ALA A 356 -28.18 -17.87 2.40
N ALA A 357 -26.99 -18.33 1.98
CA ALA A 357 -26.32 -17.84 0.79
C ALA A 357 -27.02 -18.27 -0.50
N LEU A 358 -27.62 -19.46 -0.58
CA LEU A 358 -28.45 -19.88 -1.71
C LEU A 358 -29.70 -19.01 -1.83
N VAL A 359 -30.37 -18.77 -0.69
CA VAL A 359 -31.52 -17.87 -0.56
C VAL A 359 -31.13 -16.43 -0.92
N ALA A 360 -29.93 -15.96 -0.54
CA ALA A 360 -29.44 -14.61 -0.86
C ALA A 360 -28.74 -14.50 -2.24
N SER A 361 -28.32 -15.61 -2.84
CA SER A 361 -27.70 -15.69 -4.19
C SER A 361 -28.73 -15.88 -5.28
N SER A 362 -29.97 -16.20 -4.88
CA SER A 362 -31.13 -15.92 -5.70
C SER A 362 -31.00 -14.47 -6.16
N PRO A 363 -30.95 -14.19 -7.47
CA PRO A 363 -30.87 -12.83 -7.99
C PRO A 363 -31.92 -11.95 -7.30
N ALA A 364 -31.83 -10.61 -7.33
CA ALA A 364 -32.89 -9.71 -6.84
C ALA A 364 -34.28 -9.90 -7.52
N ALA A 365 -34.39 -10.92 -8.39
CA ALA A 365 -35.63 -11.45 -8.96
C ALA A 365 -36.14 -12.74 -8.26
N LEU A 366 -35.44 -13.30 -7.26
CA LEU A 366 -35.74 -14.55 -6.54
C LEU A 366 -35.52 -14.51 -5.00
N ASP A 367 -34.92 -13.47 -4.37
CA ASP A 367 -35.14 -13.16 -2.92
C ASP A 367 -36.56 -12.59 -2.69
N THR A 368 -37.48 -12.99 -3.57
CA THR A 368 -38.78 -12.40 -3.74
C THR A 368 -39.58 -12.48 -2.47
N LEU A 369 -39.47 -13.55 -1.67
CA LEU A 369 -40.34 -13.70 -0.50
C LEU A 369 -39.91 -12.80 0.67
N ASN A 370 -38.60 -12.58 0.88
CA ASN A 370 -38.13 -11.70 1.95
C ASN A 370 -38.15 -10.24 1.49
N GLU A 371 -37.82 -9.96 0.23
CA GLU A 371 -38.00 -8.65 -0.38
C GLU A 371 -39.47 -8.27 -0.49
N LEU A 372 -40.38 -9.21 -0.82
CA LEU A 372 -41.82 -9.01 -0.72
C LEU A 372 -42.20 -8.77 0.73
N ALA A 373 -41.83 -9.64 1.69
CA ALA A 373 -42.22 -9.44 3.08
C ALA A 373 -41.80 -8.06 3.61
N ALA A 374 -40.56 -7.62 3.34
CA ALA A 374 -40.06 -6.31 3.73
C ALA A 374 -40.71 -5.15 2.93
N ALA A 375 -40.88 -5.29 1.61
CA ALA A 375 -41.52 -4.27 0.77
C ALA A 375 -43.02 -4.11 1.05
N LEU A 376 -43.67 -5.16 1.54
CA LEU A 376 -45.05 -5.16 2.03
C LEU A 376 -45.15 -4.77 3.51
N GLY A 377 -44.05 -4.29 4.12
CA GLY A 377 -44.03 -3.75 5.48
C GLY A 377 -44.17 -4.79 6.59
N ASN A 378 -43.88 -6.07 6.31
CA ASN A 378 -44.16 -7.21 7.17
C ASN A 378 -45.64 -7.30 7.60
N ASP A 379 -46.57 -6.83 6.76
CA ASP A 379 -48.00 -6.80 7.07
C ASP A 379 -48.65 -8.19 6.88
N PRO A 380 -49.09 -8.87 7.96
CA PRO A 380 -49.77 -10.18 7.87
C PRO A 380 -51.12 -10.11 7.14
N ASN A 381 -51.70 -8.91 7.00
CA ASN A 381 -52.98 -8.64 6.36
C ASN A 381 -52.81 -7.83 5.07
N PHE A 382 -51.65 -7.90 4.42
CA PHE A 382 -51.31 -7.08 3.26
C PHE A 382 -52.42 -7.02 2.18
N ALA A 383 -53.08 -8.15 1.91
CA ALA A 383 -54.21 -8.21 0.99
C ALA A 383 -55.38 -7.30 1.40
N ALA A 384 -55.73 -7.26 2.69
CA ALA A 384 -56.78 -6.38 3.22
C ALA A 384 -56.33 -4.92 3.21
N THR A 385 -55.08 -4.64 3.58
CA THR A 385 -54.50 -3.29 3.57
C THR A 385 -54.47 -2.70 2.16
N MET A 386 -54.04 -3.46 1.15
CA MET A 386 -54.08 -3.03 -0.24
C MET A 386 -55.50 -2.91 -0.77
N THR A 387 -56.40 -3.84 -0.46
CA THR A 387 -57.81 -3.74 -0.87
C THR A 387 -58.44 -2.46 -0.31
N ASN A 388 -58.16 -2.10 0.94
CA ASN A 388 -58.62 -0.86 1.55
C ASN A 388 -57.97 0.38 0.93
N ALA A 389 -56.67 0.34 0.64
CA ALA A 389 -55.96 1.47 0.01
C ALA A 389 -56.40 1.71 -1.44
N LEU A 390 -56.67 0.65 -2.20
CA LEU A 390 -57.19 0.68 -3.57
C LEU A 390 -58.66 1.13 -3.60
N ALA A 391 -59.47 0.72 -2.61
CA ALA A 391 -60.85 1.17 -2.47
C ALA A 391 -60.99 2.69 -2.23
N LEU A 392 -59.91 3.35 -1.77
CA LEU A 392 -59.85 4.81 -1.62
C LEU A 392 -59.44 5.55 -2.91
N LYS A 393 -59.03 4.84 -3.97
CA LYS A 393 -58.63 5.44 -5.25
C LYS A 393 -59.79 5.38 -6.25
N ALA A 394 -60.03 6.49 -6.94
CA ALA A 394 -60.92 6.50 -8.08
C ALA A 394 -60.27 5.72 -9.26
N PRO A 395 -61.04 4.91 -10.03
CA PRO A 395 -60.56 4.28 -11.25
C PRO A 395 -59.82 5.24 -12.20
N LEU A 396 -58.71 4.79 -12.79
CA LEU A 396 -57.82 5.61 -13.62
C LEU A 396 -58.48 6.13 -14.91
N ALA A 397 -59.47 5.40 -15.44
CA ALA A 397 -60.22 5.79 -16.62
C ALA A 397 -61.69 6.04 -16.25
N SER A 398 -62.13 7.31 -16.35
CA SER A 398 -63.53 7.74 -16.21
C SER A 398 -64.28 7.15 -15.01
N PRO A 399 -63.85 7.44 -13.76
CA PRO A 399 -64.57 6.99 -12.59
C PRO A 399 -65.96 7.65 -12.54
N ALA A 400 -67.00 6.84 -12.37
CA ALA A 400 -68.33 7.35 -12.04
C ALA A 400 -68.32 7.78 -10.56
N PHE A 401 -68.32 9.10 -10.31
CA PHE A 401 -68.41 9.61 -8.94
C PHE A 401 -69.88 9.59 -8.48
N SER A 402 -70.18 8.86 -7.41
CA SER A 402 -71.47 8.91 -6.71
C SER A 402 -71.36 9.71 -5.40
N GLY A 403 -72.44 10.38 -4.97
CA GLY A 403 -72.46 11.21 -3.76
C GLY A 403 -72.13 12.69 -4.03
N ALA A 404 -71.51 13.38 -3.07
CA ALA A 404 -71.14 14.81 -3.15
C ALA A 404 -69.60 15.01 -3.23
N PRO A 405 -68.94 14.63 -4.33
CA PRO A 405 -67.49 14.78 -4.47
C PRO A 405 -67.10 16.26 -4.47
N THR A 406 -66.16 16.64 -3.60
CA THR A 406 -65.63 18.01 -3.50
C THR A 406 -64.38 18.17 -4.35
N ALA A 407 -64.37 19.13 -5.29
CA ALA A 407 -63.20 19.51 -6.07
C ALA A 407 -62.73 20.93 -5.66
N PRO A 408 -61.42 21.23 -5.66
CA PRO A 408 -60.90 22.54 -5.30
C PRO A 408 -61.50 23.67 -6.16
N THR A 409 -61.87 24.79 -5.54
CA THR A 409 -62.38 25.98 -6.23
C THR A 409 -61.23 26.68 -6.96
N LEU A 410 -61.21 26.59 -8.29
CA LEU A 410 -60.19 27.20 -9.13
C LEU A 410 -60.66 28.57 -9.64
N LEU A 411 -59.75 29.55 -9.67
CA LEU A 411 -59.97 30.93 -10.10
C LEU A 411 -59.59 31.11 -11.59
N GLY A 412 -60.60 31.40 -12.42
CA GLY A 412 -60.60 32.27 -13.62
C GLY A 412 -59.70 32.01 -14.83
N THR A 413 -58.55 31.33 -14.72
CA THR A 413 -57.59 31.18 -15.84
C THR A 413 -56.76 29.88 -15.78
N ASP A 414 -57.16 28.92 -14.94
CA ASP A 414 -56.45 27.64 -14.82
C ASP A 414 -56.53 26.83 -16.13
N LYS A 415 -55.37 26.44 -16.66
CA LYS A 415 -55.20 25.61 -17.88
C LYS A 415 -54.92 24.14 -17.56
N SER A 416 -55.00 23.76 -16.29
CA SER A 416 -54.77 22.38 -15.88
C SER A 416 -55.89 21.44 -16.35
N THR A 417 -55.59 20.16 -16.47
CA THR A 417 -56.55 19.10 -16.79
C THR A 417 -57.34 18.62 -15.56
N ARG A 418 -57.41 19.44 -14.51
CA ARG A 418 -58.08 19.10 -13.24
C ARG A 418 -59.60 19.17 -13.39
N LEU A 419 -60.31 18.36 -12.61
CA LEU A 419 -61.77 18.42 -12.51
C LEU A 419 -62.20 19.80 -12.00
N ALA A 420 -63.03 20.52 -12.78
CA ALA A 420 -63.59 21.81 -12.38
C ALA A 420 -64.80 21.61 -11.45
N SER A 421 -64.88 22.40 -10.37
CA SER A 421 -66.08 22.44 -9.53
C SER A 421 -67.25 23.10 -10.28
N ALA A 422 -68.49 22.78 -9.90
CA ALA A 422 -69.68 23.47 -10.44
C ALA A 422 -69.64 25.00 -10.21
N ALA A 423 -68.99 25.45 -9.13
CA ALA A 423 -68.76 26.87 -8.86
C ALA A 423 -67.77 27.50 -9.85
N THR A 424 -66.69 26.80 -10.20
CA THR A 424 -65.70 27.24 -11.20
C THR A 424 -66.30 27.34 -12.59
N VAL A 425 -67.09 26.34 -13.01
CA VAL A 425 -67.79 26.38 -14.31
C VAL A 425 -68.76 27.56 -14.35
N ARG A 426 -69.51 27.79 -13.27
CA ARG A 426 -70.41 28.95 -13.17
C ARG A 426 -69.67 30.29 -13.28
N ALA A 427 -68.53 30.44 -12.62
CA ALA A 427 -67.72 31.67 -12.68
C ALA A 427 -67.14 31.94 -14.07
N ILE A 428 -66.65 30.89 -14.76
CA ILE A 428 -66.13 31.01 -16.13
C ILE A 428 -67.26 31.34 -17.12
N MET A 429 -68.40 30.65 -17.02
CA MET A 429 -69.55 30.91 -17.90
C MET A 429 -70.17 32.29 -17.67
N ALA A 430 -70.13 32.80 -16.42
CA ALA A 430 -70.51 34.16 -16.10
C ALA A 430 -69.59 35.18 -16.80
N GLN A 431 -68.26 34.95 -16.78
CA GLN A 431 -67.27 35.82 -17.43
C GLN A 431 -67.49 36.00 -18.94
N TYR A 432 -68.17 35.05 -19.60
CA TYR A 432 -68.52 35.12 -21.02
C TYR A 432 -70.02 35.36 -21.29
N GLY A 433 -70.86 35.48 -20.26
CA GLY A 433 -72.30 35.73 -20.40
C GLY A 433 -73.11 34.61 -21.08
N MET A 434 -72.63 33.36 -21.06
CA MET A 434 -73.18 32.25 -21.86
C MET A 434 -73.91 31.16 -21.06
N ALA A 435 -74.38 31.44 -19.84
CA ALA A 435 -75.24 30.48 -19.14
C ALA A 435 -76.67 30.49 -19.74
N SER A 436 -77.22 29.32 -20.04
CA SER A 436 -78.54 29.17 -20.68
C SER A 436 -79.65 29.84 -19.84
N GLY A 437 -80.26 30.89 -20.39
CA GLY A 437 -81.27 31.71 -19.72
C GLY A 437 -80.62 32.78 -18.82
N ALA A 438 -80.94 34.05 -19.06
CA ALA A 438 -80.47 35.15 -18.22
C ALA A 438 -80.82 34.86 -16.75
N VAL A 439 -79.81 34.84 -15.88
CA VAL A 439 -79.99 34.49 -14.46
C VAL A 439 -80.69 35.65 -13.75
N ASN A 440 -81.69 35.36 -12.91
CA ASN A 440 -82.35 36.35 -12.06
C ASN A 440 -81.31 37.01 -11.16
N TYR A 441 -81.03 38.29 -11.40
CA TYR A 441 -80.10 39.04 -10.55
C TYR A 441 -80.83 39.61 -9.33
N VAL A 442 -80.34 39.25 -8.14
CA VAL A 442 -80.89 39.67 -6.85
C VAL A 442 -79.92 40.69 -6.24
N GLY A 443 -80.17 41.98 -6.52
CA GLY A 443 -79.32 43.09 -6.11
C GLY A 443 -79.65 44.38 -6.87
N SER A 444 -78.80 45.41 -6.73
CA SER A 444 -78.93 46.64 -7.52
C SER A 444 -78.25 46.51 -8.87
N ILE A 445 -78.96 46.79 -9.98
CA ILE A 445 -78.35 46.77 -11.32
C ILE A 445 -77.23 47.82 -11.49
N ASP A 446 -77.18 48.84 -10.63
CA ASP A 446 -76.14 49.87 -10.65
C ASP A 446 -74.81 49.37 -10.04
N SER A 447 -74.85 48.27 -9.27
CA SER A 447 -73.71 47.66 -8.58
C SER A 447 -73.22 46.37 -9.23
N LEU A 448 -73.68 46.05 -10.45
CA LEU A 448 -73.12 44.94 -11.23
C LEU A 448 -71.63 45.20 -11.50
N ASN A 449 -70.80 44.20 -11.17
CA ASN A 449 -69.34 44.21 -11.29
C ASN A 449 -68.80 43.07 -12.17
N GLU A 450 -69.65 42.12 -12.55
CA GLU A 450 -69.31 40.99 -13.42
C GLU A 450 -69.93 41.19 -14.80
N THR A 451 -69.10 41.17 -15.84
CA THR A 451 -69.56 41.17 -17.25
C THR A 451 -70.48 39.98 -17.48
N GLY A 452 -71.66 40.18 -18.08
CA GLY A 452 -72.61 39.10 -18.32
C GLY A 452 -74.00 39.57 -18.74
N ILE A 453 -74.92 38.60 -18.92
CA ILE A 453 -76.33 38.84 -19.25
C ILE A 453 -77.18 38.49 -18.01
N TYR A 454 -77.95 39.45 -17.52
CA TYR A 454 -78.73 39.35 -16.29
C TYR A 454 -80.21 39.59 -16.55
N LEU A 455 -81.06 38.82 -15.87
CA LEU A 455 -82.51 39.03 -15.88
C LEU A 455 -82.87 39.97 -14.72
N VAL A 456 -83.45 41.13 -15.08
CA VAL A 456 -83.95 42.14 -14.14
C VAL A 456 -85.43 41.89 -13.94
N THR A 457 -85.80 41.63 -12.68
CA THR A 457 -87.20 41.41 -12.29
C THR A 457 -87.72 42.60 -11.49
N SER A 458 -88.99 42.54 -11.08
CA SER A 458 -89.56 43.52 -10.15
C SER A 458 -88.83 43.54 -8.80
N ALA A 459 -88.19 42.44 -8.40
CA ALA A 459 -87.42 42.34 -7.15
C ALA A 459 -85.99 42.92 -7.27
N THR A 460 -85.49 43.15 -8.47
CA THR A 460 -84.16 43.72 -8.70
C THR A 460 -84.20 45.24 -8.49
N SER A 461 -83.29 45.80 -7.69
CA SER A 461 -83.23 47.23 -7.36
C SER A 461 -82.28 48.01 -8.29
N GLY A 462 -82.13 49.32 -8.09
CA GLY A 462 -81.26 50.19 -8.90
C GLY A 462 -82.00 50.99 -9.98
N THR A 463 -81.26 51.81 -10.70
CA THR A 463 -81.80 52.81 -11.64
C THR A 463 -82.18 52.13 -12.95
N LYS A 464 -83.48 51.89 -13.17
CA LYS A 464 -84.02 51.27 -14.39
C LYS A 464 -84.35 52.34 -15.45
N PRO A 465 -84.37 51.99 -16.76
CA PRO A 465 -84.82 52.92 -17.78
C PRO A 465 -86.28 53.32 -17.57
N GLU A 466 -86.61 54.55 -17.91
CA GLU A 466 -87.98 55.06 -17.91
C GLU A 466 -88.54 55.04 -19.33
N SER A 467 -89.85 54.83 -19.48
CA SER A 467 -90.53 54.92 -20.76
C SER A 467 -91.90 55.58 -20.62
N THR A 468 -92.20 56.48 -21.54
CA THR A 468 -93.54 57.08 -21.71
C THR A 468 -94.53 56.11 -22.37
N ALA A 469 -94.05 55.01 -22.98
CA ALA A 469 -94.88 54.00 -23.64
C ALA A 469 -95.44 52.93 -22.68
N GLN A 470 -95.08 52.98 -21.40
CA GLN A 470 -95.62 52.10 -20.36
C GLN A 470 -96.97 52.64 -19.84
N VAL A 471 -97.95 51.76 -19.59
CA VAL A 471 -99.25 52.16 -19.00
C VAL A 471 -99.00 52.84 -17.65
N GLY A 472 -99.25 54.16 -17.58
CA GLY A 472 -99.05 54.99 -16.38
C GLY A 472 -97.78 55.84 -16.34
N GLY A 473 -96.84 55.72 -17.30
CA GLY A 473 -95.60 56.51 -17.39
C GLY A 473 -94.67 56.34 -16.19
N GLY A 474 -93.57 55.59 -16.35
CA GLY A 474 -92.65 55.34 -15.23
C GLY A 474 -91.50 54.38 -15.57
N GLN A 475 -90.80 53.93 -14.53
CA GLN A 475 -89.70 52.97 -14.65
C GLN A 475 -90.16 51.62 -15.21
N ILE A 476 -89.40 51.06 -16.15
CA ILE A 476 -89.63 49.72 -16.72
C ILE A 476 -89.26 48.68 -15.64
N PRO A 477 -90.21 47.85 -15.17
CA PRO A 477 -89.99 47.02 -14.00
C PRO A 477 -89.15 45.77 -14.27
N GLN A 478 -89.12 45.28 -15.52
CA GLN A 478 -88.50 44.02 -15.91
C GLN A 478 -87.83 44.10 -17.29
N GLY A 479 -86.68 43.46 -17.44
CA GLY A 479 -85.89 43.46 -18.67
C GLY A 479 -84.66 42.58 -18.57
N THR A 480 -83.93 42.43 -19.67
CA THR A 480 -82.62 41.78 -19.69
C THR A 480 -81.55 42.86 -19.79
N VAL A 481 -80.50 42.75 -18.99
CA VAL A 481 -79.34 43.65 -19.05
C VAL A 481 -78.11 42.87 -19.49
N LEU A 482 -77.49 43.30 -20.59
CA LEU A 482 -76.10 42.99 -20.90
C LEU A 482 -75.21 44.01 -20.20
N HIS A 483 -74.38 43.55 -19.28
CA HIS A 483 -73.39 44.36 -18.56
C HIS A 483 -71.99 44.03 -19.06
N LEU A 484 -71.21 45.05 -19.38
CA LEU A 484 -69.84 44.94 -19.87
C LEU A 484 -68.94 45.84 -19.03
N GLU A 485 -68.11 45.26 -18.16
CA GLU A 485 -67.04 46.00 -17.49
C GLU A 485 -65.94 46.38 -18.50
N ARG A 486 -65.43 47.61 -18.40
CA ARG A 486 -64.48 48.22 -19.34
C ARG A 486 -63.25 48.73 -18.59
N GLY A 487 -62.16 47.98 -18.62
CA GLY A 487 -60.84 48.43 -18.13
C GLY A 487 -60.67 48.58 -16.61
N SER A 488 -61.72 48.86 -15.84
CA SER A 488 -61.72 48.87 -14.36
C SER A 488 -63.11 48.55 -13.82
N SER A 489 -63.21 48.16 -12.54
CA SER A 489 -64.49 47.87 -11.86
C SER A 489 -65.42 49.08 -11.71
N ASN A 490 -64.96 50.27 -12.07
CA ASN A 490 -65.75 51.51 -11.99
C ASN A 490 -66.29 51.92 -13.36
N MET A 491 -65.91 51.25 -14.45
CA MET A 491 -66.30 51.64 -15.81
C MET A 491 -67.07 50.52 -16.47
N ALA A 492 -68.31 50.76 -16.86
CA ALA A 492 -69.13 49.73 -17.49
C ALA A 492 -69.99 50.31 -18.60
N THR A 493 -70.49 49.44 -19.47
CA THR A 493 -71.59 49.73 -20.40
C THR A 493 -72.70 48.76 -20.10
N GLN A 494 -73.92 49.27 -19.97
CA GLN A 494 -75.10 48.45 -19.87
C GLN A 494 -76.01 48.68 -21.06
N MET A 495 -76.46 47.59 -21.66
CA MET A 495 -77.53 47.56 -22.63
C MET A 495 -78.72 46.86 -22.01
N TRP A 496 -79.85 47.54 -21.99
CA TRP A 496 -81.12 47.03 -21.49
C TRP A 496 -82.04 46.67 -22.65
N ASP A 497 -82.72 45.54 -22.53
CA ASP A 497 -83.82 45.14 -23.40
C ASP A 497 -85.07 44.83 -22.55
N SER A 498 -86.19 45.48 -22.83
CA SER A 498 -87.40 45.42 -21.99
C SER A 498 -88.16 44.09 -22.13
N LEU A 499 -88.69 43.54 -21.02
CA LEU A 499 -89.47 42.29 -21.01
C LEU A 499 -90.99 42.46 -20.82
N ILE A 500 -91.50 43.69 -20.64
CA ILE A 500 -92.95 43.93 -20.49
C ILE A 500 -93.69 44.04 -21.85
N ASN A 501 -94.62 43.10 -22.05
CA ASN A 501 -95.73 42.94 -22.99
C ASN A 501 -95.75 43.59 -24.42
N THR A 502 -95.42 42.74 -25.39
CA THR A 502 -96.17 42.43 -26.65
C THR A 502 -96.45 43.50 -27.72
N THR A 503 -95.99 44.76 -27.65
CA THR A 503 -96.14 45.63 -28.86
C THR A 503 -95.01 46.61 -29.17
N SER A 504 -94.03 46.84 -28.30
CA SER A 504 -92.89 47.74 -28.61
C SER A 504 -91.66 47.46 -27.74
N PRO A 505 -90.66 46.69 -28.21
CA PRO A 505 -89.41 46.52 -27.47
C PRO A 505 -88.64 47.84 -27.44
N ILE A 506 -88.10 48.18 -26.27
CA ILE A 506 -87.23 49.35 -26.10
C ILE A 506 -85.87 48.84 -25.68
N THR A 507 -84.86 49.18 -26.49
CA THR A 507 -83.46 48.93 -26.16
C THR A 507 -82.81 50.24 -25.70
N CYS A 508 -82.36 50.26 -24.46
CA CYS A 508 -81.67 51.41 -23.86
C CYS A 508 -80.19 51.09 -23.62
N LEU A 509 -79.35 52.12 -23.63
CA LEU A 509 -77.96 52.02 -23.26
C LEU A 509 -77.61 53.10 -22.24
N ARG A 510 -76.72 52.76 -21.32
CA ARG A 510 -76.05 53.71 -20.44
C ARG A 510 -74.60 53.31 -20.23
N THR A 511 -73.79 54.25 -19.78
CA THR A 511 -72.38 53.99 -19.48
C THR A 511 -72.02 54.52 -18.09
N ARG A 512 -71.13 53.81 -17.41
CA ARG A 512 -70.48 54.25 -16.17
C ARG A 512 -69.09 54.77 -16.51
N ASN A 513 -68.76 55.97 -16.07
CA ASN A 513 -67.45 56.59 -16.27
C ASN A 513 -66.42 56.09 -15.23
N SER A 514 -65.15 56.48 -15.33
CA SER A 514 -64.09 56.04 -14.41
C SER A 514 -64.28 56.45 -12.94
N ALA A 515 -65.14 57.43 -12.67
CA ALA A 515 -65.51 57.84 -11.32
C ALA A 515 -66.67 57.03 -10.72
N GLY A 516 -67.17 56.00 -11.43
CA GLY A 516 -68.28 55.16 -10.97
C GLY A 516 -69.66 55.79 -11.18
N VAL A 517 -69.77 56.91 -11.89
CA VAL A 517 -71.04 57.62 -12.12
C VAL A 517 -71.70 57.10 -13.40
N TRP A 518 -72.96 56.67 -13.30
CA TRP A 518 -73.78 56.25 -14.44
C TRP A 518 -74.34 57.47 -15.19
N THR A 519 -74.32 57.42 -16.52
CA THR A 519 -75.16 58.28 -17.35
C THR A 519 -76.62 57.87 -17.20
N SER A 520 -77.55 58.81 -17.46
CA SER A 520 -78.95 58.46 -17.66
C SER A 520 -79.11 57.43 -18.78
N TRP A 521 -80.18 56.64 -18.73
CA TRP A 521 -80.51 55.70 -19.80
C TRP A 521 -80.93 56.46 -21.07
N GLN A 522 -80.37 56.04 -22.21
CA GLN A 522 -80.70 56.58 -23.51
C GLN A 522 -81.24 55.48 -24.43
N ALA A 523 -82.39 55.69 -25.06
CA ALA A 523 -82.94 54.74 -26.02
C ALA A 523 -82.12 54.73 -27.33
N ILE A 524 -81.82 53.54 -27.85
CA ILE A 524 -81.13 53.32 -29.14
C ILE A 524 -82.08 52.71 -30.18
N VAL A 525 -83.04 51.90 -29.73
CA VAL A 525 -84.12 51.37 -30.58
C VAL A 525 -85.46 51.70 -29.93
N THR A 526 -86.31 52.39 -30.69
CA THR A 526 -87.75 52.53 -30.42
C THR A 526 -88.49 52.18 -31.70
N THR A 527 -89.71 51.65 -31.60
CA THR A 527 -90.54 51.29 -32.76
C THR A 527 -91.00 52.49 -33.61
N ALA A 528 -90.57 53.72 -33.27
CA ALA A 528 -90.75 54.90 -34.13
C ALA A 528 -89.62 54.94 -35.16
N GLY A 529 -89.87 54.36 -36.35
CA GLY A 529 -88.93 54.41 -37.46
C GLY A 529 -88.53 55.85 -37.83
N THR A 530 -87.23 56.11 -37.90
CA THR A 530 -86.46 56.83 -38.94
C THR A 530 -85.24 57.53 -38.31
N ILE A 531 -84.01 57.12 -38.66
CA ILE A 531 -82.81 57.95 -38.47
C ILE A 531 -81.94 57.87 -39.74
N THR A 532 -82.44 58.35 -40.87
CA THR A 532 -81.64 58.52 -42.09
C THR A 532 -81.30 60.00 -42.27
N PRO A 533 -80.02 60.41 -42.35
CA PRO A 533 -79.66 61.74 -42.83
C PRO A 533 -79.58 61.79 -44.36
N ALA A 534 -79.83 62.97 -44.93
CA ALA A 534 -79.79 63.19 -46.38
C ALA A 534 -78.36 63.32 -46.95
N ARG A 535 -78.23 63.20 -48.27
CA ARG A 535 -76.98 63.32 -49.03
C ARG A 535 -76.34 64.70 -48.77
N GLY A 536 -75.10 64.72 -48.28
CA GLY A 536 -74.36 65.95 -47.92
C GLY A 536 -74.34 66.29 -46.42
N ASP A 537 -74.81 65.40 -45.54
CA ASP A 537 -74.69 65.56 -44.09
C ASP A 537 -73.22 65.43 -43.62
N ALA A 538 -72.78 66.38 -42.79
CA ALA A 538 -71.44 66.44 -42.18
C ALA A 538 -71.45 66.00 -40.70
N SER A 539 -72.55 65.40 -40.21
CA SER A 539 -72.64 64.89 -38.84
C SER A 539 -71.78 63.64 -38.62
N SER A 540 -71.43 63.36 -37.37
CA SER A 540 -70.62 62.21 -36.92
C SER A 540 -71.37 60.87 -36.89
N LYS A 541 -72.41 60.71 -37.73
CA LYS A 541 -73.23 59.49 -37.81
C LYS A 541 -72.56 58.43 -38.71
N VAL A 542 -72.83 57.16 -38.43
CA VAL A 542 -72.15 56.01 -39.09
C VAL A 542 -72.76 55.70 -40.47
N ALA A 543 -71.93 55.61 -41.51
CA ALA A 543 -72.33 55.29 -42.90
C ALA A 543 -72.32 53.78 -43.20
N THR A 544 -73.10 53.32 -44.19
CA THR A 544 -73.27 51.89 -44.52
C THR A 544 -72.20 51.33 -45.47
N THR A 545 -72.08 50.00 -45.52
CA THR A 545 -71.09 49.23 -46.32
C THR A 545 -71.24 49.37 -47.84
N GLN A 546 -72.34 49.95 -48.33
CA GLN A 546 -72.52 50.26 -49.76
C GLN A 546 -71.75 51.53 -50.14
N PHE A 547 -71.68 52.51 -49.23
CA PHE A 547 -70.89 53.73 -49.39
C PHE A 547 -69.38 53.45 -49.47
N VAL A 548 -68.89 52.44 -48.72
CA VAL A 548 -67.46 52.04 -48.70
C VAL A 548 -67.08 51.23 -49.95
N ARG A 549 -67.99 50.42 -50.50
CA ARG A 549 -67.73 49.60 -51.70
C ARG A 549 -67.59 50.42 -52.99
N GLU A 550 -68.19 51.60 -53.03
CA GLU A 550 -68.05 52.53 -54.15
C GLU A 550 -66.73 53.34 -54.11
N ALA A 551 -65.93 53.23 -53.03
CA ALA A 551 -64.76 54.09 -52.78
C ALA A 551 -63.35 53.44 -52.93
N GLY A 552 -63.23 52.16 -53.33
CA GLY A 552 -62.03 51.66 -54.04
C GLY A 552 -61.06 50.70 -53.32
N LEU A 553 -60.69 49.60 -54.02
CA LEU A 553 -59.41 48.87 -54.10
C LEU A 553 -59.64 47.53 -54.87
N ASN A 554 -59.47 47.51 -56.19
CA ASN A 554 -59.62 46.30 -57.03
C ASN A 554 -58.25 45.63 -57.31
N PHE A 555 -58.11 44.33 -57.04
CA PHE A 555 -56.99 43.51 -57.54
C PHE A 555 -57.28 43.00 -58.97
N PRO A 556 -56.28 42.90 -59.87
CA PRO A 556 -56.52 42.58 -61.28
C PRO A 556 -56.99 41.13 -61.49
N THR A 557 -58.12 40.93 -62.19
CA THR A 557 -58.73 39.61 -62.44
C THR A 557 -58.47 39.05 -63.86
N GLN A 558 -57.72 39.75 -64.71
CA GLN A 558 -57.50 39.39 -66.13
C GLN A 558 -56.03 39.58 -66.57
N ARG A 559 -55.49 38.70 -67.44
CA ARG A 559 -54.14 38.79 -68.04
C ARG A 559 -54.23 39.16 -69.53
N VAL A 560 -53.35 40.04 -70.02
CA VAL A 560 -53.34 40.56 -71.40
C VAL A 560 -51.94 40.43 -72.02
N TRP A 561 -51.87 40.03 -73.30
CA TRP A 561 -50.64 39.87 -74.09
C TRP A 561 -50.49 41.01 -75.10
N LEU A 562 -49.30 41.58 -75.23
CA LEU A 562 -48.99 42.68 -76.15
C LEU A 562 -47.74 42.39 -76.99
N GLU A 563 -47.60 43.09 -78.12
CA GLU A 563 -46.46 43.01 -79.02
C GLU A 563 -45.53 44.24 -78.88
N SER A 564 -44.30 44.13 -79.38
CA SER A 564 -43.33 45.23 -79.28
C SER A 564 -43.77 46.45 -80.09
N GLY A 565 -43.82 47.61 -79.44
CA GLY A 565 -44.26 48.90 -79.99
C GLY A 565 -45.67 49.31 -79.56
N ASP A 566 -46.44 48.42 -78.92
CA ASP A 566 -47.82 48.69 -78.52
C ASP A 566 -47.95 49.80 -77.45
N THR A 567 -49.04 50.55 -77.50
CA THR A 567 -49.40 51.58 -76.51
C THR A 567 -50.51 51.09 -75.57
N LEU A 568 -50.33 51.26 -74.26
CA LEU A 568 -51.35 50.91 -73.25
C LEU A 568 -52.63 51.77 -73.35
N LYS A 569 -53.76 51.24 -72.87
CA LYS A 569 -55.11 51.85 -72.92
C LYS A 569 -55.84 51.67 -71.59
N GLN A 570 -56.91 52.44 -71.33
CA GLN A 570 -57.71 52.35 -70.09
C GLN A 570 -58.24 50.94 -69.82
N ALA A 571 -58.56 50.19 -70.88
CA ALA A 571 -59.02 48.80 -70.77
C ALA A 571 -57.98 47.85 -70.16
N HIS A 572 -56.68 48.21 -70.15
CA HIS A 572 -55.63 47.41 -69.53
C HIS A 572 -55.39 47.76 -68.05
N ALA A 573 -56.05 48.81 -67.53
CA ALA A 573 -55.95 49.19 -66.13
C ALA A 573 -56.64 48.14 -65.26
N GLY A 574 -55.97 47.70 -64.19
CA GLY A 574 -56.44 46.60 -63.37
C GLY A 574 -56.36 45.24 -64.08
N ALA A 575 -55.53 45.09 -65.12
CA ALA A 575 -55.14 43.80 -65.69
C ALA A 575 -53.62 43.56 -65.57
N HIS A 576 -53.18 42.30 -65.66
CA HIS A 576 -51.77 41.93 -65.70
C HIS A 576 -51.28 41.82 -67.15
N VAL A 577 -50.45 42.76 -67.59
CA VAL A 577 -49.90 42.87 -68.94
C VAL A 577 -48.57 42.10 -69.02
N SER A 578 -48.39 41.27 -70.05
CA SER A 578 -47.16 40.48 -70.25
C SER A 578 -46.63 40.52 -71.69
N MET A 579 -45.31 40.46 -71.85
CA MET A 579 -44.61 40.26 -73.13
C MET A 579 -43.60 39.11 -73.07
N GLY A 580 -43.35 38.42 -74.19
CA GLY A 580 -42.48 37.23 -74.23
C GLY A 580 -42.19 36.75 -75.64
N TYR A 581 -40.93 36.43 -75.93
CA TYR A 581 -40.49 35.67 -77.12
C TYR A 581 -39.53 34.54 -76.67
N SER A 582 -39.29 33.53 -77.50
CA SER A 582 -38.32 32.46 -77.20
C SER A 582 -36.87 32.93 -77.43
N GLY A 583 -35.94 32.56 -76.54
CA GLY A 583 -34.52 32.95 -76.64
C GLY A 583 -34.19 34.28 -75.95
N THR A 584 -33.10 34.93 -76.36
CA THR A 584 -32.73 36.29 -75.91
C THR A 584 -33.41 37.32 -76.81
N TRP A 585 -34.15 38.26 -76.25
CA TRP A 585 -34.93 39.25 -77.01
C TRP A 585 -35.05 40.58 -76.27
N THR A 586 -35.37 41.64 -77.03
CA THR A 586 -35.69 42.97 -76.50
C THR A 586 -36.98 43.47 -77.14
N GLY A 587 -37.89 44.03 -76.35
CA GLY A 587 -39.16 44.60 -76.83
C GLY A 587 -39.54 45.88 -76.10
N GLU A 588 -40.41 46.68 -76.69
CA GLU A 588 -40.79 48.00 -76.17
C GLU A 588 -42.32 48.13 -75.98
N LEU A 589 -42.76 48.89 -74.97
CA LEU A 589 -44.16 49.30 -74.79
C LEU A 589 -44.25 50.79 -74.51
N ASN A 590 -45.30 51.43 -75.02
CA ASN A 590 -45.51 52.86 -74.86
C ASN A 590 -46.67 53.15 -73.88
N LEU A 591 -46.49 54.15 -73.02
CA LEU A 591 -47.56 54.70 -72.19
C LEU A 591 -48.33 55.78 -72.97
N PRO A 592 -49.66 55.85 -72.85
CA PRO A 592 -50.46 56.85 -73.58
C PRO A 592 -50.35 58.24 -72.92
N PRO A 593 -50.39 59.33 -73.72
CA PRO A 593 -50.33 60.70 -73.21
C PRO A 593 -51.62 61.18 -72.54
N THR A 594 -52.79 60.65 -72.93
CA THR A 594 -54.10 61.02 -72.40
C THR A 594 -55.06 59.82 -72.42
N GLY A 595 -56.22 59.95 -71.77
CA GLY A 595 -57.31 58.97 -71.88
C GLY A 595 -57.22 57.81 -70.88
N ILE A 596 -56.37 57.94 -69.86
CA ILE A 596 -56.30 57.04 -68.70
C ILE A 596 -56.84 57.76 -67.47
N GLY A 597 -57.82 57.17 -66.78
CA GLY A 597 -58.37 57.72 -65.55
C GLY A 597 -57.31 57.80 -64.46
N ILE A 598 -57.24 58.94 -63.75
CA ILE A 598 -56.33 59.13 -62.61
C ILE A 598 -56.60 58.04 -61.57
N GLY A 599 -55.54 57.46 -61.02
CA GLY A 599 -55.59 56.32 -60.09
C GLY A 599 -55.63 54.94 -60.78
N SER A 600 -55.71 54.88 -62.11
CA SER A 600 -55.64 53.60 -62.85
C SER A 600 -54.26 52.95 -62.68
N ILE A 601 -54.25 51.65 -62.36
CA ILE A 601 -53.02 50.89 -62.10
C ILE A 601 -52.75 49.90 -63.25
N PHE A 602 -51.54 49.89 -63.78
CA PHE A 602 -51.04 48.89 -64.73
C PHE A 602 -50.02 47.99 -64.04
N THR A 603 -50.11 46.68 -64.27
CA THR A 603 -49.09 45.71 -63.81
C THR A 603 -48.46 45.04 -65.04
N MET A 604 -47.13 45.02 -65.13
CA MET A 604 -46.38 44.65 -66.34
C MET A 604 -45.27 43.65 -66.01
N SER A 605 -45.04 42.61 -66.82
CA SER A 605 -43.93 41.66 -66.61
C SER A 605 -43.36 41.05 -67.89
N VAL A 606 -42.10 40.58 -67.80
CA VAL A 606 -41.45 39.74 -68.82
C VAL A 606 -41.79 38.28 -68.53
N SER A 607 -42.36 37.57 -69.52
CA SER A 607 -43.02 36.27 -69.27
C SER A 607 -42.22 35.02 -69.66
N SER A 608 -41.48 35.04 -70.78
CA SER A 608 -40.71 33.88 -71.29
C SER A 608 -39.43 34.32 -72.03
N GLY A 609 -38.37 33.51 -71.95
CA GLY A 609 -37.05 33.80 -72.54
C GLY A 609 -36.16 34.71 -71.68
N MET A 610 -34.88 34.88 -72.04
CA MET A 610 -33.97 35.85 -71.39
C MET A 610 -34.23 37.25 -71.97
N GLY A 611 -35.47 37.73 -71.79
CA GLY A 611 -36.00 38.94 -72.41
C GLY A 611 -35.70 40.23 -71.64
N THR A 612 -35.65 41.34 -72.37
CA THR A 612 -35.59 42.71 -71.85
C THR A 612 -36.78 43.51 -72.37
N LEU A 613 -37.59 44.08 -71.49
CA LEU A 613 -38.74 44.94 -71.83
C LEU A 613 -38.43 46.40 -71.46
N VAL A 614 -38.55 47.30 -72.43
CA VAL A 614 -38.42 48.75 -72.22
C VAL A 614 -39.80 49.41 -72.26
N VAL A 615 -40.18 50.09 -71.18
CA VAL A 615 -41.44 50.84 -71.08
C VAL A 615 -41.15 52.33 -71.27
N ASN A 616 -41.71 52.91 -72.32
CA ASN A 616 -41.51 54.29 -72.73
C ASN A 616 -42.62 55.20 -72.20
N ALA A 617 -42.24 56.34 -71.64
CA ALA A 617 -43.15 57.42 -71.33
C ALA A 617 -43.71 58.07 -72.61
N PRO A 618 -44.87 58.76 -72.56
CA PRO A 618 -45.42 59.43 -73.73
C PRO A 618 -44.49 60.55 -74.24
N ALA A 619 -44.54 60.82 -75.55
CA ALA A 619 -43.89 62.00 -76.13
C ALA A 619 -44.39 63.28 -75.45
N VAL A 620 -43.49 64.24 -75.26
CA VAL A 620 -43.61 65.38 -74.33
C VAL A 620 -44.98 66.09 -74.43
N PRO A 621 -45.64 66.40 -73.29
CA PRO A 621 -45.14 66.33 -71.91
C PRO A 621 -45.64 65.09 -71.13
N GLY A 622 -44.83 64.03 -71.03
CA GLY A 622 -45.12 62.88 -70.15
C GLY A 622 -43.86 62.23 -69.56
N TYR A 623 -43.96 61.61 -68.38
CA TYR A 623 -42.83 60.93 -67.68
C TYR A 623 -43.32 59.82 -66.74
N ILE A 624 -42.38 58.94 -66.33
CA ILE A 624 -42.59 57.92 -65.30
C ILE A 624 -41.82 58.31 -64.03
N ALA A 625 -42.53 58.50 -62.93
CA ALA A 625 -42.01 58.83 -61.61
C ALA A 625 -41.53 57.56 -60.87
N VAL A 626 -40.27 57.56 -60.44
CA VAL A 626 -39.69 56.55 -59.55
C VAL A 626 -39.08 57.28 -58.35
N GLY A 627 -39.78 57.27 -57.22
CA GLY A 627 -39.45 58.18 -56.11
C GLY A 627 -39.54 59.64 -56.58
N THR A 628 -38.45 60.39 -56.42
CA THR A 628 -38.35 61.80 -56.85
C THR A 628 -37.85 61.98 -58.29
N ASN A 629 -37.54 60.91 -59.02
CA ASN A 629 -36.97 60.98 -60.37
C ASN A 629 -38.05 60.89 -61.45
N ALA A 630 -37.93 61.70 -62.51
CA ALA A 630 -38.77 61.64 -63.71
C ALA A 630 -38.01 60.97 -64.87
N LEU A 631 -38.40 59.75 -65.22
CA LEU A 631 -37.77 58.93 -66.25
C LEU A 631 -38.56 58.94 -67.56
N LYS A 632 -37.85 58.81 -68.68
CA LYS A 632 -38.46 58.63 -70.01
C LYS A 632 -38.62 57.17 -70.39
N THR A 633 -37.82 56.29 -69.79
CA THR A 633 -37.90 54.85 -70.01
C THR A 633 -37.62 54.08 -68.71
N ILE A 634 -38.23 52.90 -68.55
CA ILE A 634 -37.92 51.92 -67.50
C ILE A 634 -37.65 50.58 -68.18
N THR A 635 -36.58 49.90 -67.79
CA THR A 635 -36.22 48.58 -68.36
C THR A 635 -36.45 47.48 -67.32
N LEU A 636 -37.06 46.37 -67.75
CA LEU A 636 -37.33 45.17 -66.96
C LEU A 636 -36.69 43.96 -67.64
N THR A 637 -36.08 43.07 -66.86
CA THR A 637 -35.55 41.79 -67.35
C THR A 637 -36.42 40.63 -66.86
N HIS A 638 -36.22 39.44 -67.42
CA HIS A 638 -36.88 38.20 -66.97
C HIS A 638 -36.63 37.83 -65.49
N GLN A 639 -35.66 38.45 -64.81
CA GLN A 639 -35.37 38.23 -63.40
C GLN A 639 -36.08 39.23 -62.47
N ASP A 640 -36.68 40.28 -63.04
CA ASP A 640 -37.34 41.34 -62.27
C ASP A 640 -38.82 40.99 -61.97
N PRO A 641 -39.34 41.39 -60.80
CA PRO A 641 -40.76 41.23 -60.50
C PRO A 641 -41.64 42.14 -61.39
N PRO A 642 -42.96 41.89 -61.47
CA PRO A 642 -43.84 42.73 -62.25
C PRO A 642 -43.78 44.21 -61.82
N LEU A 643 -43.60 45.10 -62.79
CA LEU A 643 -43.65 46.54 -62.60
C LEU A 643 -45.10 46.99 -62.42
N GLN A 644 -45.38 47.74 -61.35
CA GLN A 644 -46.69 48.36 -61.14
C GLN A 644 -46.60 49.87 -61.30
N LEU A 645 -47.46 50.44 -62.14
CA LEU A 645 -47.55 51.87 -62.43
C LEU A 645 -48.96 52.39 -62.13
N VAL A 646 -49.07 53.57 -61.51
CA VAL A 646 -50.35 54.29 -61.35
C VAL A 646 -50.34 55.58 -62.17
N CYS A 647 -51.44 55.86 -62.88
CA CYS A 647 -51.65 57.14 -63.55
C CYS A 647 -51.98 58.23 -62.52
N LEU A 648 -51.20 59.31 -62.46
CA LEU A 648 -51.44 60.42 -61.54
C LEU A 648 -52.11 61.63 -62.21
N ALA A 649 -51.84 61.80 -63.51
CA ALA A 649 -52.41 62.82 -64.38
C ALA A 649 -52.18 62.39 -65.83
N ASP A 650 -52.79 63.07 -66.79
CA ASP A 650 -52.52 62.84 -68.22
C ASP A 650 -51.01 62.90 -68.50
N GLY A 651 -50.47 61.78 -68.98
CA GLY A 651 -49.06 61.62 -69.33
C GLY A 651 -48.09 61.39 -68.16
N VAL A 652 -48.58 61.32 -66.91
CA VAL A 652 -47.74 61.14 -65.70
C VAL A 652 -48.09 59.83 -64.99
N TYR A 653 -47.10 58.95 -64.83
CA TYR A 653 -47.26 57.63 -64.21
C TYR A 653 -46.26 57.44 -63.07
N GLN A 654 -46.58 56.72 -62.00
CA GLN A 654 -45.69 56.48 -60.85
C GLN A 654 -45.53 54.99 -60.54
N VAL A 655 -44.31 54.54 -60.23
CA VAL A 655 -44.02 53.16 -59.78
C VAL A 655 -44.50 52.92 -58.34
N LEU A 656 -45.21 51.79 -58.13
CA LEU A 656 -45.87 51.45 -56.86
C LEU A 656 -45.04 50.56 -55.90
N CYS A 657 -44.25 49.55 -56.33
CA CYS A 657 -43.25 48.85 -55.49
C CYS A 657 -42.52 47.68 -56.23
N ALA A 658 -41.20 47.48 -56.01
CA ALA A 658 -40.50 46.19 -56.17
C ALA A 658 -39.48 46.04 -55.02
N SER A 659 -39.58 44.96 -54.24
CA SER A 659 -38.87 44.74 -52.97
C SER A 659 -37.53 44.02 -53.12
N ALA A 660 -36.45 44.53 -52.54
CA ALA A 660 -35.24 43.75 -52.28
C ALA A 660 -35.28 43.16 -50.86
N PHE A 661 -35.65 41.89 -50.67
CA PHE A 661 -35.33 41.13 -49.44
C PHE A 661 -35.61 39.62 -49.63
N SER A 662 -34.62 38.74 -49.40
CA SER A 662 -34.83 37.31 -49.13
C SER A 662 -33.83 36.77 -48.11
N ILE A 663 -34.30 35.91 -47.19
CA ILE A 663 -33.57 35.17 -46.15
C ILE A 663 -33.64 33.67 -46.48
N SER A 664 -32.58 32.87 -46.22
CA SER A 664 -32.65 31.39 -46.10
C SER A 664 -31.58 30.85 -45.10
N SER A 665 -31.94 30.08 -44.05
CA SER A 665 -32.09 28.60 -43.87
C SER A 665 -30.81 27.78 -43.61
N ASN A 666 -30.23 27.84 -42.39
CA ASN A 666 -29.10 26.98 -41.98
C ASN A 666 -29.16 26.54 -40.49
N ASN A 667 -30.34 26.15 -40.01
CA ASN A 667 -30.57 25.71 -38.63
C ASN A 667 -30.14 24.24 -38.35
N PHE A 668 -28.85 23.93 -38.47
CA PHE A 668 -28.21 22.83 -37.73
C PHE A 668 -26.79 23.26 -37.29
N PRO A 669 -26.34 22.95 -36.05
CA PRO A 669 -25.24 23.69 -35.43
C PRO A 669 -23.81 23.21 -35.77
N TYR A 670 -23.60 22.16 -36.56
CA TYR A 670 -22.25 21.75 -37.01
C TYR A 670 -22.23 21.38 -38.50
N ARG A 671 -21.29 21.94 -39.25
CA ARG A 671 -21.14 21.86 -40.71
C ARG A 671 -19.96 20.98 -41.17
N SER A 672 -18.90 20.81 -40.37
CA SER A 672 -17.69 20.05 -40.71
C SER A 672 -16.85 19.66 -39.48
N LYS A 673 -15.85 18.77 -39.68
CA LYS A 673 -14.89 18.32 -38.65
C LYS A 673 -13.47 18.15 -39.21
N ILE A 674 -12.46 18.67 -38.51
CA ILE A 674 -11.04 18.61 -38.88
C ILE A 674 -10.23 17.99 -37.74
N PHE A 675 -9.18 17.22 -38.08
CA PHE A 675 -8.35 16.50 -37.12
C PHE A 675 -6.84 16.68 -37.36
N TYR A 676 -6.15 17.29 -36.39
CA TYR A 676 -4.69 17.41 -36.33
C TYR A 676 -4.13 16.41 -35.31
N LYS A 677 -3.30 15.46 -35.76
CA LYS A 677 -2.84 14.32 -34.94
C LYS A 677 -1.33 14.06 -34.99
N VAL A 678 -0.57 14.92 -35.63
CA VAL A 678 0.89 14.85 -35.74
C VAL A 678 1.46 16.07 -35.02
N ALA A 679 2.53 15.91 -34.25
CA ALA A 679 3.12 17.01 -33.51
C ALA A 679 3.60 18.14 -34.42
N GLY A 680 3.29 19.37 -34.03
CA GLY A 680 3.60 20.54 -34.81
C GLY A 680 2.68 21.71 -34.51
N ILE A 681 3.00 22.85 -35.13
CA ILE A 681 2.19 24.06 -35.06
C ILE A 681 1.55 24.27 -36.43
N TYR A 682 0.23 24.36 -36.44
CA TYR A 682 -0.60 24.56 -37.62
C TYR A 682 -1.36 25.87 -37.49
N GLN A 683 -1.86 26.36 -38.62
CA GLN A 683 -2.75 27.52 -38.68
C GLN A 683 -4.07 27.08 -39.28
N TRP A 684 -5.17 27.34 -38.58
CA TRP A 684 -6.52 27.04 -39.06
C TRP A 684 -7.31 28.34 -39.26
N THR A 685 -7.72 28.62 -40.49
CA THR A 685 -8.55 29.78 -40.82
C THR A 685 -10.02 29.43 -40.63
N VAL A 686 -10.73 30.22 -39.84
CA VAL A 686 -12.17 30.06 -39.56
C VAL A 686 -12.96 30.30 -40.86
N PRO A 687 -13.78 29.35 -41.35
CA PRO A 687 -14.52 29.53 -42.60
C PRO A 687 -15.51 30.69 -42.56
N THR A 688 -15.81 31.24 -43.74
CA THR A 688 -16.85 32.26 -43.92
C THR A 688 -18.19 31.66 -43.47
N ASN A 689 -18.86 32.32 -42.50
CA ASN A 689 -20.10 31.89 -41.83
C ASN A 689 -19.98 30.92 -40.63
N VAL A 690 -18.78 30.71 -40.06
CA VAL A 690 -18.60 29.95 -38.82
C VAL A 690 -18.31 30.90 -37.66
N THR A 691 -19.22 30.98 -36.68
CA THR A 691 -19.08 31.86 -35.51
C THR A 691 -18.88 31.12 -34.19
N ARG A 692 -19.04 29.79 -34.18
CA ARG A 692 -18.80 28.93 -33.01
C ARG A 692 -18.26 27.56 -33.44
N VAL A 693 -17.41 26.97 -32.62
CA VAL A 693 -16.81 25.65 -32.84
C VAL A 693 -16.77 24.85 -31.53
N SER A 694 -16.92 23.52 -31.61
CA SER A 694 -16.57 22.59 -30.54
C SER A 694 -15.18 22.03 -30.81
N VAL A 695 -14.28 22.12 -29.82
CA VAL A 695 -12.90 21.66 -29.95
C VAL A 695 -12.57 20.65 -28.88
N HIS A 696 -11.92 19.56 -29.28
CA HIS A 696 -11.35 18.55 -28.39
C HIS A 696 -9.83 18.54 -28.55
N VAL A 697 -9.10 18.71 -27.46
CA VAL A 697 -7.64 18.78 -27.43
C VAL A 697 -7.11 17.69 -26.50
N ARG A 698 -6.08 16.98 -26.93
CA ARG A 698 -5.32 16.01 -26.11
C ARG A 698 -3.84 16.37 -26.12
N GLY A 699 -3.21 16.40 -24.95
CA GLY A 699 -1.76 16.54 -24.84
C GLY A 699 -1.01 15.28 -25.32
N GLY A 700 0.29 15.40 -25.60
CA GLY A 700 1.13 14.23 -25.91
C GLY A 700 1.37 13.37 -24.68
N GLY A 701 1.43 12.05 -24.84
CA GLY A 701 1.76 11.14 -23.74
C GLY A 701 3.24 11.18 -23.39
N GLY A 702 3.60 11.00 -22.12
CA GLY A 702 4.99 10.84 -21.69
C GLY A 702 5.52 9.44 -22.03
N SER A 703 6.83 9.29 -22.25
CA SER A 703 7.44 7.96 -22.39
C SER A 703 7.62 7.28 -21.04
N GLY A 704 7.78 5.95 -21.05
CA GLY A 704 8.20 5.23 -19.85
C GLY A 704 9.66 5.51 -19.48
N SER A 705 10.07 5.12 -18.28
CA SER A 705 11.50 5.05 -17.91
C SER A 705 12.16 3.77 -18.44
N PHE A 706 13.49 3.72 -18.36
CA PHE A 706 14.26 2.54 -18.72
C PHE A 706 15.21 2.15 -17.59
N VAL A 707 15.06 0.92 -17.06
CA VAL A 707 15.88 0.41 -15.95
C VAL A 707 16.18 -1.08 -16.13
N ILE A 708 17.45 -1.44 -16.31
CA ILE A 708 17.94 -2.81 -16.47
C ILE A 708 18.19 -3.42 -15.08
N ASP A 709 17.32 -4.35 -14.70
CA ASP A 709 17.48 -5.33 -13.62
C ASP A 709 18.08 -4.85 -12.28
N SER A 710 17.21 -4.45 -11.35
CA SER A 710 17.52 -4.62 -9.93
C SER A 710 16.28 -5.01 -9.14
N VAL A 711 16.42 -5.99 -8.24
CA VAL A 711 15.37 -6.52 -7.34
C VAL A 711 14.66 -5.45 -6.49
N SER A 712 15.15 -4.21 -6.50
CA SER A 712 14.66 -3.06 -5.73
C SER A 712 14.33 -1.81 -6.56
N ARG A 713 14.58 -1.78 -7.88
CA ARG A 713 14.19 -0.66 -8.77
C ARG A 713 13.44 -1.14 -10.01
N GLY A 714 12.52 -0.34 -10.53
CA GLY A 714 11.75 -0.75 -11.71
C GLY A 714 11.22 0.40 -12.57
N ALA A 715 11.30 0.19 -13.88
CA ALA A 715 10.91 1.18 -14.87
C ALA A 715 9.39 1.41 -14.88
N GLY A 716 8.93 2.55 -14.37
CA GLY A 716 7.53 2.96 -14.43
C GLY A 716 7.07 3.48 -15.79
N GLY A 717 5.76 3.39 -16.03
CA GLY A 717 5.13 3.92 -17.24
C GLY A 717 4.93 5.44 -17.20
N GLY A 718 5.00 6.06 -18.38
CA GLY A 718 4.69 7.48 -18.57
C GLY A 718 3.20 7.76 -18.49
N GLY A 719 2.82 8.93 -18.00
CA GLY A 719 1.43 9.39 -17.97
C GLY A 719 0.90 9.68 -19.37
N ALA A 720 -0.40 9.53 -19.58
CA ALA A 720 -1.05 9.99 -20.80
C ALA A 720 -1.30 11.50 -20.77
N GLY A 721 -1.54 12.12 -21.92
CA GLY A 721 -1.86 13.54 -22.03
C GLY A 721 -3.17 13.93 -21.34
N GLY A 722 -3.29 15.22 -21.03
CA GLY A 722 -4.55 15.82 -20.60
C GLY A 722 -5.58 15.82 -21.72
N VAL A 723 -6.86 16.00 -21.35
CA VAL A 723 -7.96 16.19 -22.29
C VAL A 723 -8.72 17.46 -21.92
N CYS A 724 -8.98 18.31 -22.90
CA CYS A 724 -9.94 19.39 -22.74
C CYS A 724 -10.89 19.48 -23.92
N GLU A 725 -12.15 19.76 -23.60
CA GLU A 725 -13.19 20.07 -24.59
C GLU A 725 -13.76 21.45 -24.32
N ARG A 726 -13.98 22.22 -25.39
CA ARG A 726 -14.51 23.58 -25.28
C ARG A 726 -15.43 23.94 -26.43
N PHE A 727 -16.52 24.64 -26.14
CA PHE A 727 -17.33 25.31 -27.15
C PHE A 727 -16.93 26.78 -27.26
N CYS A 728 -16.21 27.13 -28.33
CA CYS A 728 -15.58 28.43 -28.52
C CYS A 728 -16.39 29.30 -29.49
N ALA A 729 -16.56 30.58 -29.17
CA ALA A 729 -16.93 31.57 -30.18
C ALA A 729 -15.69 31.95 -31.02
N VAL A 730 -15.84 32.00 -32.33
CA VAL A 730 -14.78 32.33 -33.30
C VAL A 730 -15.26 33.38 -34.29
N THR A 731 -14.32 34.08 -34.93
CA THR A 731 -14.65 35.12 -35.91
C THR A 731 -14.39 34.58 -37.32
N PRO A 732 -15.37 34.57 -38.24
CA PRO A 732 -15.15 34.16 -39.62
C PRO A 732 -13.96 34.88 -40.26
N GLY A 733 -13.07 34.14 -40.91
CA GLY A 733 -11.88 34.66 -41.57
C GLY A 733 -10.64 34.85 -40.68
N SER A 734 -10.77 34.74 -39.34
CA SER A 734 -9.59 34.79 -38.47
C SER A 734 -8.76 33.51 -38.55
N VAL A 735 -7.47 33.60 -38.26
CA VAL A 735 -6.55 32.46 -38.24
C VAL A 735 -6.22 32.10 -36.79
N ILE A 736 -6.44 30.84 -36.42
CA ILE A 736 -6.19 30.31 -35.09
C ILE A 736 -5.02 29.32 -35.15
N THR A 737 -4.00 29.57 -34.34
CA THR A 737 -2.87 28.64 -34.18
C THR A 737 -3.32 27.37 -33.48
N VAL A 738 -3.05 26.21 -34.08
CA VAL A 738 -3.32 24.89 -33.52
C VAL A 738 -2.00 24.21 -33.23
N THR A 739 -1.73 23.91 -31.96
CA THR A 739 -0.50 23.21 -31.56
C THR A 739 -0.85 21.78 -31.17
N VAL A 740 -0.16 20.82 -31.76
CA VAL A 740 -0.20 19.43 -31.33
C VAL A 740 1.13 19.12 -30.63
N GLY A 741 1.06 18.75 -29.36
CA GLY A 741 2.23 18.43 -28.55
C GLY A 741 2.80 17.06 -28.92
N ALA A 742 4.14 16.97 -28.98
CA ALA A 742 4.83 15.71 -29.26
C ALA A 742 4.71 14.71 -28.11
N GLY A 743 4.68 13.42 -28.43
CA GLY A 743 4.87 12.37 -27.46
C GLY A 743 6.28 12.43 -26.88
N GLY A 744 6.43 12.02 -25.62
CA GLY A 744 7.74 11.87 -25.00
C GLY A 744 8.55 10.82 -25.74
N THR A 745 9.80 11.13 -26.07
CA THR A 745 10.68 10.18 -26.76
C THR A 745 11.13 9.07 -25.83
N ALA A 746 11.36 7.87 -26.38
CA ALA A 746 11.90 6.74 -25.63
C ALA A 746 13.28 7.08 -25.06
N VAL A 747 13.56 6.61 -23.84
CA VAL A 747 14.89 6.67 -23.24
C VAL A 747 15.59 5.32 -23.38
N THR A 748 16.87 5.34 -23.69
CA THR A 748 17.68 4.15 -24.01
C THR A 748 18.81 3.91 -23.00
N THR A 749 19.03 4.85 -22.09
CA THR A 749 20.08 4.76 -21.06
C THR A 749 19.49 4.18 -19.77
N ASP A 750 20.17 3.21 -19.19
CA ASP A 750 19.75 2.59 -17.94
C ASP A 750 19.67 3.60 -16.79
N GLY A 751 18.59 3.55 -16.02
CA GLY A 751 18.36 4.41 -14.86
C GLY A 751 17.80 5.80 -15.20
N GLU A 752 17.39 6.04 -16.46
CA GLU A 752 16.76 7.31 -16.85
C GLU A 752 15.23 7.30 -16.70
N ALA A 753 14.71 8.38 -16.14
CA ALA A 753 13.29 8.67 -16.15
C ALA A 753 12.81 8.96 -17.58
N GLY A 754 11.55 8.65 -17.86
CA GLY A 754 10.93 8.96 -19.13
C GLY A 754 10.85 10.47 -19.39
N ILE A 755 10.64 10.82 -20.65
CA ILE A 755 10.52 12.19 -21.12
C ILE A 755 9.04 12.58 -21.14
N THR A 756 8.73 13.79 -20.65
CA THR A 756 7.37 14.31 -20.58
C THR A 756 6.86 14.71 -21.96
N GLY A 757 5.61 14.39 -22.25
CA GLY A 757 4.96 14.79 -23.51
C GLY A 757 4.71 16.30 -23.59
N GLY A 758 4.58 16.81 -24.81
CA GLY A 758 4.28 18.20 -25.11
C GLY A 758 2.81 18.55 -24.93
N THR A 759 2.55 19.84 -24.71
CA THR A 759 1.20 20.41 -24.61
C THR A 759 0.58 20.61 -25.99
N SER A 760 -0.70 20.24 -26.14
CA SER A 760 -1.51 20.60 -27.32
C SER A 760 -2.44 21.76 -26.98
N SER A 761 -2.79 22.60 -27.96
CA SER A 761 -3.68 23.74 -27.75
C SER A 761 -4.42 24.17 -29.01
N PHE A 762 -5.60 24.76 -28.80
CA PHE A 762 -6.35 25.46 -29.83
C PHE A 762 -6.38 26.96 -29.52
N GLY A 763 -5.49 27.71 -30.16
CA GLY A 763 -5.24 29.13 -29.88
C GLY A 763 -5.00 29.39 -28.40
N THR A 764 -5.55 30.49 -27.91
CA THR A 764 -5.62 30.83 -26.48
C THR A 764 -6.90 30.30 -25.81
N PHE A 765 -7.75 29.56 -26.52
CA PHE A 765 -9.06 29.16 -26.02
C PHE A 765 -8.98 28.01 -25.00
N CYS A 766 -8.21 26.97 -25.30
CA CYS A 766 -7.98 25.85 -24.39
C CYS A 766 -6.69 25.10 -24.75
N SER A 767 -6.11 24.42 -23.77
CA SER A 767 -4.92 23.60 -23.93
C SER A 767 -4.98 22.35 -23.07
N SER A 768 -4.20 21.34 -23.40
CA SER A 768 -4.02 20.14 -22.60
C SER A 768 -2.54 19.81 -22.49
N THR A 769 -2.04 19.77 -21.27
CA THR A 769 -0.62 19.46 -21.02
C THR A 769 -0.31 18.02 -21.36
N GLY A 770 0.94 17.76 -21.75
CA GLY A 770 1.38 16.39 -21.96
C GLY A 770 1.53 15.62 -20.65
N GLY A 771 1.47 14.29 -20.74
CA GLY A 771 1.68 13.41 -19.59
C GLY A 771 3.14 13.37 -19.17
N ARG A 772 3.39 13.25 -17.86
CA ARG A 772 4.76 13.20 -17.33
C ARG A 772 5.47 11.91 -17.75
N GLY A 773 6.76 11.98 -17.97
CA GLY A 773 7.58 10.80 -18.24
C GLY A 773 7.68 9.87 -17.02
N GLY A 774 7.73 8.56 -17.27
CA GLY A 774 7.75 7.51 -16.25
C GLY A 774 8.90 7.66 -15.27
N ASN A 775 8.70 7.37 -13.98
CA ASN A 775 9.78 7.44 -13.00
C ASN A 775 10.51 6.08 -12.91
N VAL A 776 11.76 6.08 -12.45
CA VAL A 776 12.61 4.88 -12.35
C VAL A 776 12.26 3.98 -11.17
N ASN A 777 11.30 4.39 -10.34
CA ASN A 777 10.77 3.65 -9.18
C ASN A 777 9.28 3.91 -8.92
N GLY A 778 8.52 4.23 -9.98
CA GLY A 778 7.09 4.55 -9.83
C GLY A 778 6.45 5.02 -11.14
N GLY A 779 5.13 5.02 -11.17
CA GLY A 779 4.37 5.56 -12.29
C GLY A 779 4.49 7.08 -12.41
N ALA A 780 3.94 7.64 -13.48
CA ALA A 780 3.93 9.09 -13.70
C ALA A 780 2.51 9.65 -13.85
N ALA A 781 2.29 10.86 -13.34
CA ALA A 781 0.98 11.51 -13.44
C ALA A 781 0.61 11.80 -14.91
N GLY A 782 -0.68 11.65 -15.22
CA GLY A 782 -1.23 12.10 -16.49
C GLY A 782 -1.25 13.62 -16.61
N GLY A 783 -1.31 14.13 -17.83
CA GLY A 783 -1.49 15.54 -18.13
C GLY A 783 -2.90 16.01 -17.77
N VAL A 784 -3.12 17.33 -17.83
CA VAL A 784 -4.37 17.96 -17.40
C VAL A 784 -4.86 18.93 -18.47
N GLY A 785 -6.16 18.88 -18.75
CA GLY A 785 -6.84 19.89 -19.57
C GLY A 785 -6.97 21.23 -18.84
N ILE A 786 -6.78 22.34 -19.55
CA ILE A 786 -6.88 23.71 -19.02
C ILE A 786 -7.70 24.57 -19.96
N GLY A 787 -8.65 25.32 -19.40
CA GLY A 787 -9.48 26.28 -20.13
C GLY A 787 -10.65 25.66 -20.91
N GLY A 788 -10.81 24.34 -20.91
CA GLY A 788 -12.00 23.68 -21.45
C GLY A 788 -13.25 23.90 -20.58
N ASP A 789 -14.42 23.71 -21.19
CA ASP A 789 -15.67 23.54 -20.43
C ASP A 789 -15.70 22.16 -19.75
N PHE A 790 -14.97 21.19 -20.32
CA PHE A 790 -14.60 19.95 -19.68
C PHE A 790 -13.07 19.81 -19.69
N ASN A 791 -12.49 19.46 -18.55
CA ASN A 791 -11.05 19.23 -18.39
C ASN A 791 -10.82 17.94 -17.62
N ALA A 792 -10.02 17.04 -18.18
CA ALA A 792 -9.72 15.74 -17.59
C ALA A 792 -8.30 15.29 -17.93
N SER A 793 -7.96 14.07 -17.51
CA SER A 793 -6.73 13.36 -17.86
C SER A 793 -7.07 12.01 -18.47
N LEU A 794 -6.30 11.54 -19.45
CA LEU A 794 -6.45 10.17 -19.98
C LEU A 794 -5.93 9.10 -19.01
N GLY A 795 -5.23 9.51 -17.94
CA GLY A 795 -4.82 8.62 -16.86
C GLY A 795 -3.32 8.64 -16.59
N MET A 796 -2.96 8.16 -15.39
CA MET A 796 -1.58 8.04 -14.95
C MET A 796 -0.89 6.80 -15.54
N GLY A 797 0.42 6.87 -15.70
CA GLY A 797 1.26 5.70 -15.91
C GLY A 797 1.44 4.95 -14.59
N PHE A 798 1.53 3.62 -14.69
CA PHE A 798 1.58 2.73 -13.55
C PHE A 798 3.02 2.45 -13.09
N PRO A 799 3.21 2.14 -11.80
CA PRO A 799 4.49 1.64 -11.31
C PRO A 799 4.85 0.29 -11.94
N PRO A 800 6.14 -0.09 -11.94
CA PRO A 800 6.56 -1.44 -12.34
C PRO A 800 5.91 -2.52 -11.45
N VAL A 801 5.77 -3.74 -11.97
CA VAL A 801 5.25 -4.90 -11.24
C VAL A 801 6.28 -6.03 -11.27
N ARG A 802 6.30 -6.90 -10.25
CA ARG A 802 7.23 -8.04 -10.24
C ARG A 802 6.83 -9.08 -11.28
N ASN A 803 7.83 -9.72 -11.89
CA ASN A 803 7.59 -10.82 -12.82
C ASN A 803 7.07 -12.07 -12.07
N LEU A 804 6.42 -12.98 -12.80
CA LEU A 804 5.79 -14.20 -12.25
C LEU A 804 6.74 -15.10 -11.47
N ASN A 805 8.04 -15.09 -11.80
CA ASN A 805 9.05 -15.94 -11.17
C ASN A 805 9.79 -15.24 -10.01
N ASN A 806 9.42 -13.99 -9.68
CA ASN A 806 10.01 -13.17 -8.64
C ASN A 806 11.53 -12.92 -8.78
N THR A 807 12.06 -13.01 -10.00
CA THR A 807 13.48 -12.83 -10.32
C THR A 807 13.80 -11.43 -10.86
N GLY A 808 12.80 -10.58 -11.08
CA GLY A 808 12.95 -9.21 -11.59
C GLY A 808 11.60 -8.49 -11.75
N SER A 809 11.62 -7.30 -12.36
CA SER A 809 10.42 -6.48 -12.56
C SER A 809 10.06 -6.31 -14.04
N TRP A 810 8.77 -6.42 -14.36
CA TRP A 810 8.19 -5.93 -15.62
C TRP A 810 7.94 -4.43 -15.49
N GLY A 811 8.28 -3.69 -16.53
CA GLY A 811 8.08 -2.25 -16.51
C GLY A 811 6.60 -1.89 -16.55
N GLY A 812 6.28 -0.76 -15.94
CA GLY A 812 4.92 -0.27 -15.75
C GLY A 812 4.24 0.08 -17.08
N GLN A 813 2.95 -0.20 -17.18
CA GLN A 813 2.11 0.27 -18.28
C GLN A 813 2.01 1.81 -18.24
N GLY A 814 2.08 2.46 -19.39
CA GLY A 814 1.80 3.90 -19.52
C GLY A 814 0.30 4.22 -19.49
N GLY A 815 -0.03 5.48 -19.19
CA GLY A 815 -1.42 5.91 -19.01
C GLY A 815 -2.26 5.78 -20.28
N GLY A 816 -3.58 5.70 -20.10
CA GLY A 816 -4.56 5.67 -21.21
C GLY A 816 -4.83 4.29 -21.81
N GLY A 817 -4.16 3.25 -21.31
CA GLY A 817 -4.62 1.86 -21.42
C GLY A 817 -4.15 1.05 -22.63
N GLU A 818 -3.32 1.62 -23.52
CA GLU A 818 -2.87 0.94 -24.75
C GLU A 818 -1.54 0.18 -24.59
N SER A 819 -0.61 0.68 -23.78
CA SER A 819 0.62 -0.07 -23.46
C SER A 819 0.32 -1.22 -22.50
N ILE A 820 1.27 -2.11 -22.21
CA ILE A 820 1.10 -3.21 -21.24
C ILE A 820 2.26 -3.27 -20.25
N PHE A 821 2.08 -4.00 -19.14
CA PHE A 821 3.17 -4.39 -18.24
C PHE A 821 4.08 -5.40 -18.93
N ALA A 822 5.31 -5.01 -19.23
CA ALA A 822 6.25 -5.86 -19.96
C ALA A 822 7.70 -5.46 -19.66
N ALA A 823 8.60 -6.44 -19.72
CA ALA A 823 10.04 -6.18 -19.63
C ALA A 823 10.61 -5.56 -20.92
N ALA A 824 10.08 -5.99 -22.08
CA ALA A 824 10.33 -5.41 -23.38
C ALA A 824 9.04 -5.43 -24.20
N ASP A 825 8.79 -4.35 -24.91
CA ASP A 825 7.72 -4.26 -25.91
C ASP A 825 8.05 -3.09 -26.84
N SER A 826 8.11 -3.40 -28.14
CA SER A 826 8.45 -2.46 -29.20
C SER A 826 7.22 -2.02 -30.02
N ALA A 827 6.01 -2.40 -29.62
CA ALA A 827 4.80 -1.97 -30.29
C ALA A 827 4.67 -0.44 -30.26
N LEU A 828 4.20 0.13 -31.37
CA LEU A 828 3.89 1.56 -31.45
C LEU A 828 2.46 1.76 -30.96
N LEU A 829 2.29 2.65 -29.99
CA LEU A 829 0.97 3.08 -29.53
C LEU A 829 0.29 3.91 -30.63
N THR A 830 -0.99 3.70 -30.84
CA THR A 830 -1.74 4.19 -32.00
C THR A 830 -2.71 5.32 -31.66
N GLN A 831 -3.13 5.44 -30.41
CA GLN A 831 -4.07 6.48 -30.00
C GLN A 831 -3.36 7.76 -29.56
N PRO A 832 -3.81 8.94 -30.00
CA PRO A 832 -3.19 10.19 -29.61
C PRO A 832 -3.22 10.44 -28.10
N GLY A 833 -2.08 10.88 -27.58
CA GLY A 833 -1.87 11.23 -26.17
C GLY A 833 -1.60 10.06 -25.22
N MET A 834 -1.47 8.82 -25.72
CA MET A 834 -1.20 7.66 -24.86
C MET A 834 0.22 7.66 -24.30
N GLY A 835 0.35 7.28 -23.03
CA GLY A 835 1.63 7.18 -22.34
C GLY A 835 2.36 5.88 -22.68
N GLY A 836 3.68 5.98 -22.88
CA GLY A 836 4.55 4.85 -23.14
C GLY A 836 4.84 4.02 -21.88
N GLY A 837 4.93 2.70 -22.02
CA GLY A 837 5.32 1.81 -20.91
C GLY A 837 6.81 1.91 -20.57
N GLY A 838 7.12 1.76 -19.28
CA GLY A 838 8.49 1.56 -18.80
C GLY A 838 8.99 0.17 -19.19
N ARG A 839 10.29 0.02 -19.43
CA ARG A 839 10.89 -1.25 -19.90
C ARG A 839 12.22 -1.51 -19.20
N SER A 840 12.64 -2.78 -19.17
CA SER A 840 13.80 -3.23 -18.40
C SER A 840 14.84 -4.02 -19.19
N ILE A 841 14.70 -4.11 -20.52
CA ILE A 841 15.66 -4.85 -21.37
C ILE A 841 16.33 -3.96 -22.43
N THR A 842 15.56 -3.32 -23.32
CA THR A 842 16.15 -2.66 -24.52
C THR A 842 16.12 -1.13 -24.46
N ARG A 843 14.94 -0.55 -24.32
CA ARG A 843 14.68 0.89 -24.19
C ARG A 843 13.25 1.09 -23.70
N SER A 844 12.90 2.26 -23.18
CA SER A 844 11.50 2.55 -22.85
C SER A 844 10.62 2.67 -24.10
N GLN A 845 9.30 2.57 -23.92
CA GLN A 845 8.35 2.82 -25.01
C GLN A 845 8.07 4.34 -25.09
N PRO A 846 8.10 4.94 -26.29
CA PRO A 846 7.76 6.35 -26.46
C PRO A 846 6.26 6.58 -26.20
N GLY A 847 5.90 7.80 -25.79
CA GLY A 847 4.51 8.24 -25.78
C GLY A 847 4.04 8.67 -27.17
N VAL A 848 2.73 8.78 -27.37
CA VAL A 848 2.14 9.23 -28.65
C VAL A 848 1.91 10.73 -28.63
N ASP A 849 2.09 11.37 -29.78
CA ASP A 849 1.67 12.75 -30.01
C ASP A 849 0.22 12.98 -29.60
N GLY A 850 -0.07 14.20 -29.15
CA GLY A 850 -1.41 14.64 -28.83
C GLY A 850 -2.27 14.83 -30.07
N CYS A 851 -3.41 15.50 -29.91
CA CYS A 851 -4.21 15.91 -31.05
C CYS A 851 -5.12 17.11 -30.77
N VAL A 852 -5.61 17.73 -31.84
CA VAL A 852 -6.67 18.74 -31.80
C VAL A 852 -7.72 18.41 -32.86
N ILE A 853 -8.98 18.34 -32.44
CA ILE A 853 -10.15 18.10 -33.28
C ILE A 853 -11.06 19.32 -33.20
N ILE A 854 -11.45 19.87 -34.35
CA ILE A 854 -12.34 21.03 -34.43
C ILE A 854 -13.61 20.61 -35.17
N THR A 855 -14.78 20.86 -34.59
CA THR A 855 -16.10 20.59 -35.19
C THR A 855 -16.91 21.89 -35.22
N TYR A 856 -17.40 22.31 -36.38
CA TYR A 856 -17.97 23.65 -36.55
C TYR A 856 -19.02 23.71 -37.65
#